data_AF-A0A3N0BRH6-F1
#
_entry.id   AF-A0A3N0BRH6-F1
#
_cell.length_a   1.000
_cell.length_b   1.000
_cell.length_c   1.000
_cell.angle_alpha   90.00
_cell.angle_beta   90.00
_cell.angle_gamma   90.00
#
_symmetry.space_group_name_H-M   'P 1'
#
loop_
_entity.id
_entity.type
_entity.pdbx_description
1 polymer ?
#
loop_
_entity_poly.entity_id
_entity_poly.type
_entity_poly.pdbx_seq_one_letter_code
_entity_poly.pdbx_strand_id
1 'polypeptide(L)'
;MSKPRTRPSRGRFSKASLWISTPAKTGCNPISRTWTTGSDGHHTKTSPRRVREERSKQVQVALPMTRAKYPQRRRTDRRACPQGGRRPRRCRKTRGQGRSMFPDISGRLPLRVRIRRLETAASYAARLEEVNCLSSGTLSAVARTLAPRTEAGIIKRSDMHIALETFLETAAGVTSGFFERQREKAGKGPDRPRYLCPFCAHGWIVEQGPHAMDYCCLKHRLWTGPGNSAATLRRPKGATADDRLPPPLVFVSDEVLTAERRYRKLRPQGLASDKLVAELVEVVGHKIPGTITGLVTPDNYPAVVSIAWMLSKRTFLQTLLDPRRTYAEARAFLNAQIQPVLPGTGAGLRDGLWLLLRPTFLRVRQEVQGEPLGDDLRLLIEMDPGNAAHGWTVQRPLEPFSRYLDQLEVTRGTSWPELSELYMVAGSCSKPRATVRSPHGPTPFICAAGHVIRRHCSKVAKALAVGKQFCPICSGNRALAGYNSLAEIHPLLAAQWDLGRNALTPADVVPGSNKMVHWVCPRGHRFPATIANRALNGSGCAVCANFAVLAGTNDLATTHPALAAEWHPYFNGDVRPELIISGSRNKFAWLCPNGHTYWKTIQKRKSGQGCSTCSGRHVEAGINDLATTHPGIAAEWHPVKNGDLTPHHVTFGSDKMAYWLCQTGHDYPAPVNNRTGSKKAGCPFCSHRKLLCGFNDLACKHPDLASDWATDLNGGLAASEVLPGSSLRGWRCAFGHEQHMMFRNRLRAGGCTKCPVEERAGRIGRIARMKQSGATP
;
A
#
# COMPACT_ATOMS: atom_id res chain seq x y z
N MET A 1 2.80 -19.52 -52.66
CA MET A 1 1.58 -18.69 -52.55
C MET A 1 1.10 -18.82 -51.10
N SER A 2 0.96 -17.84 -50.22
CA SER A 2 0.97 -16.37 -50.27
C SER A 2 1.14 -15.87 -48.83
N LYS A 3 2.04 -14.92 -48.56
CA LYS A 3 2.15 -14.23 -47.26
C LYS A 3 1.07 -13.15 -47.13
N PRO A 4 0.52 -12.86 -45.94
CA PRO A 4 -0.07 -11.55 -45.66
C PRO A 4 0.90 -10.65 -44.90
N ARG A 5 1.05 -9.43 -45.41
CA ARG A 5 1.66 -8.27 -44.76
C ARG A 5 0.60 -7.58 -43.90
N THR A 6 0.95 -7.13 -42.70
CA THR A 6 0.30 -5.95 -42.08
C THR A 6 1.34 -5.10 -41.35
N ARG A 7 1.35 -3.79 -41.70
CA ARG A 7 2.11 -2.71 -41.07
C ARG A 7 1.34 -2.18 -39.84
N PRO A 8 2.02 -1.66 -38.80
CA PRO A 8 1.36 -0.99 -37.68
C PRO A 8 1.09 0.50 -37.96
N SER A 9 -0.06 0.96 -37.47
CA SER A 9 -0.57 2.33 -37.55
C SER A 9 0.08 3.26 -36.51
N ARG A 10 0.34 4.50 -36.94
CA ARG A 10 0.84 5.60 -36.10
C ARG A 10 -0.32 6.23 -35.31
N GLY A 11 -0.27 6.18 -33.98
CA GLY A 11 -1.16 6.91 -33.07
C GLY A 11 -0.65 8.32 -32.77
N ARG A 12 -1.54 9.30 -32.91
CA ARG A 12 -1.35 10.75 -32.73
C ARG A 12 -1.07 11.12 -31.26
N PHE A 13 -0.13 12.05 -31.04
CA PHE A 13 0.00 12.82 -29.80
C PHE A 13 -1.06 13.93 -29.75
N SER A 14 -1.87 13.97 -28.69
CA SER A 14 -2.76 15.08 -28.35
C SER A 14 -2.07 16.04 -27.38
N LYS A 15 -2.28 17.34 -27.62
CA LYS A 15 -1.78 18.48 -26.86
C LYS A 15 -2.42 18.54 -25.48
N ALA A 16 -1.62 18.75 -24.43
CA ALA A 16 -2.10 19.11 -23.09
C ALA A 16 -1.91 20.62 -22.87
N SER A 17 -3.01 21.25 -22.46
CA SER A 17 -3.17 22.69 -22.24
C SER A 17 -2.45 23.17 -20.97
N LEU A 18 -1.76 24.31 -21.09
CA LEU A 18 -1.27 25.11 -19.98
C LEU A 18 -2.45 25.72 -19.20
N TRP A 19 -2.43 25.59 -17.87
CA TRP A 19 -3.10 26.52 -16.98
C TRP A 19 -2.04 27.27 -16.17
N ILE A 20 -2.06 28.59 -16.36
CA ILE A 20 -1.26 29.59 -15.65
C ILE A 20 -2.00 29.92 -14.36
N SER A 21 -1.31 29.91 -13.22
CA SER A 21 -1.70 30.70 -12.05
C SER A 21 -0.46 31.31 -11.41
N THR A 22 -0.53 32.62 -11.23
CA THR A 22 0.47 33.56 -10.71
C THR A 22 0.69 33.40 -9.20
N PRO A 23 1.87 33.78 -8.67
CA PRO A 23 2.16 33.76 -7.23
C PRO A 23 1.87 35.11 -6.56
N ALA A 24 1.34 35.07 -5.34
CA ALA A 24 1.21 36.24 -4.48
C ALA A 24 2.20 36.18 -3.30
N LYS A 25 3.11 37.17 -3.30
CA LYS A 25 3.69 37.94 -2.19
C LYS A 25 4.23 37.21 -0.93
N THR A 26 5.56 37.13 -0.92
CA THR A 26 6.50 37.57 0.12
C THR A 26 5.94 38.16 1.42
N GLY A 27 6.39 37.58 2.55
CA GLY A 27 6.47 38.21 3.85
C GLY A 27 7.74 37.75 4.57
N CYS A 28 8.69 38.67 4.75
CA CYS A 28 9.90 38.49 5.54
C CYS A 28 9.58 38.49 7.04
N ASN A 29 10.26 37.66 7.84
CA ASN A 29 11.13 38.18 8.90
C ASN A 29 12.09 37.10 9.45
N PRO A 30 13.32 37.48 9.85
CA PRO A 30 14.36 36.60 10.35
C PRO A 30 14.34 36.54 11.88
N ILE A 31 14.69 35.39 12.46
CA ILE A 31 15.18 35.35 13.85
C ILE A 31 16.44 34.50 13.89
N SER A 32 17.53 35.22 14.10
CA SER A 32 18.82 34.78 14.60
C SER A 32 18.70 33.95 15.88
N ARG A 33 19.46 32.86 15.98
CA ARG A 33 20.21 32.52 17.21
C ARG A 33 21.41 31.65 16.86
N THR A 34 22.55 32.18 17.23
CA THR A 34 23.92 31.69 17.10
C THR A 34 24.38 30.95 18.36
N TRP A 35 25.43 30.13 18.19
CA TRP A 35 26.34 29.55 19.21
C TRP A 35 25.74 28.39 20.05
N THR A 36 26.43 27.29 20.37
CA THR A 36 27.86 27.06 20.66
C THR A 36 28.30 25.62 20.38
N THR A 37 29.58 25.50 20.05
CA THR A 37 30.47 24.33 20.10
C THR A 37 30.84 23.90 21.54
N GLY A 38 31.21 22.63 21.72
CA GLY A 38 31.93 22.08 22.88
C GLY A 38 31.58 20.58 23.08
N SER A 39 32.35 19.60 22.61
CA SER A 39 33.65 19.08 23.09
C SER A 39 33.59 18.32 24.42
N ASP A 40 33.94 17.02 24.30
CA ASP A 40 34.67 16.16 25.24
C ASP A 40 34.00 15.58 26.50
N GLY A 41 34.25 14.28 26.69
CA GLY A 41 33.92 13.54 27.91
C GLY A 41 34.01 12.02 27.77
N HIS A 42 35.22 11.50 27.57
CA HIS A 42 35.57 10.08 27.75
C HIS A 42 35.21 9.56 29.15
N HIS A 43 34.67 8.34 29.24
CA HIS A 43 35.06 7.40 30.30
C HIS A 43 34.90 5.95 29.85
N THR A 44 36.05 5.30 29.72
CA THR A 44 36.25 3.85 29.69
C THR A 44 36.09 3.27 31.10
N LYS A 45 35.57 2.04 31.23
CA LYS A 45 35.96 1.08 32.27
C LYS A 45 35.60 -0.35 31.86
N THR A 46 36.59 -1.21 32.03
CA THR A 46 36.70 -2.61 31.60
C THR A 46 36.50 -3.57 32.77
N SER A 47 35.71 -4.65 32.54
CA SER A 47 35.82 -6.06 33.04
C SER A 47 35.91 -6.38 34.56
N PRO A 48 35.91 -7.66 35.04
CA PRO A 48 35.57 -8.97 34.44
C PRO A 48 34.77 -9.98 35.34
N ARG A 49 34.41 -11.15 34.75
CA ARG A 49 34.41 -12.54 35.31
C ARG A 49 33.47 -12.94 36.48
N ARG A 50 32.68 -14.03 36.32
CA ARG A 50 33.07 -15.44 36.65
C ARG A 50 31.95 -16.47 36.38
N VAL A 51 32.42 -17.69 36.12
CA VAL A 51 31.75 -18.97 35.83
C VAL A 51 31.59 -19.81 37.12
N ARG A 52 30.56 -20.67 37.18
CA ARG A 52 30.45 -21.99 37.85
C ARG A 52 29.00 -22.48 37.66
N GLU A 53 28.62 -23.62 37.08
CA GLU A 53 29.12 -25.00 37.04
C GLU A 53 29.12 -25.73 38.39
N GLU A 54 28.20 -26.72 38.54
CA GLU A 54 28.27 -27.99 39.29
C GLU A 54 26.88 -28.67 39.22
N ARG A 55 26.67 -29.77 38.46
CA ARG A 55 26.95 -31.20 38.74
C ARG A 55 26.41 -31.73 40.09
N SER A 56 25.53 -32.75 39.99
CA SER A 56 25.56 -34.07 40.68
C SER A 56 24.12 -34.51 41.02
N LYS A 57 23.65 -35.77 41.00
CA LYS A 57 24.16 -37.13 40.74
C LYS A 57 22.92 -38.04 40.58
N GLN A 58 22.98 -39.04 39.70
CA GLN A 58 22.14 -40.24 39.75
C GLN A 58 22.57 -41.12 40.94
N VAL A 59 21.64 -41.86 41.57
CA VAL A 59 21.78 -43.28 41.95
C VAL A 59 20.37 -43.92 41.95
N GLN A 60 20.34 -45.17 41.49
CA GLN A 60 19.22 -46.06 41.17
C GLN A 60 18.68 -46.87 42.39
N VAL A 61 17.71 -47.74 42.06
CA VAL A 61 17.39 -49.07 42.64
C VAL A 61 16.34 -49.06 43.76
N ALA A 62 15.34 -49.94 43.87
CA ALA A 62 14.58 -50.86 43.01
C ALA A 62 13.48 -51.52 43.90
N LEU A 63 12.65 -52.38 43.28
CA LEU A 63 11.82 -53.47 43.85
C LEU A 63 10.36 -53.12 44.25
N PRO A 64 9.43 -54.11 44.27
CA PRO A 64 9.17 -55.14 43.25
C PRO A 64 7.66 -55.31 42.95
N MET A 65 7.35 -56.15 41.95
CA MET A 65 6.00 -56.65 41.66
C MET A 65 5.54 -57.69 42.69
N THR A 66 4.26 -57.68 43.07
CA THR A 66 3.53 -58.89 43.48
C THR A 66 2.09 -58.89 42.95
N ARG A 67 1.77 -59.94 42.21
CA ARG A 67 0.41 -60.44 41.92
C ARG A 67 -0.11 -61.17 43.16
N ALA A 68 -1.40 -61.06 43.50
CA ALA A 68 -2.25 -62.22 43.79
C ALA A 68 -3.70 -61.85 44.20
N LYS A 69 -4.63 -62.51 43.48
CA LYS A 69 -5.81 -63.27 43.95
C LYS A 69 -7.06 -62.55 44.49
N TYR A 70 -8.12 -62.73 43.71
CA TYR A 70 -9.53 -62.85 44.10
C TYR A 70 -9.75 -63.67 45.38
N PRO A 71 -10.89 -63.43 46.06
CA PRO A 71 -11.86 -64.53 46.15
C PRO A 71 -13.30 -64.12 45.81
N GLN A 72 -14.05 -65.13 45.38
CA GLN A 72 -15.46 -65.12 45.05
C GLN A 72 -16.36 -65.42 46.27
N ARG A 73 -17.61 -64.93 46.15
CA ARG A 73 -18.90 -65.46 46.68
C ARG A 73 -19.16 -65.38 48.19
N ARG A 74 -20.32 -64.77 48.52
CA ARG A 74 -21.55 -65.50 48.90
C ARG A 74 -22.80 -64.61 48.77
N ARG A 75 -23.86 -65.21 48.22
CA ARG A 75 -25.26 -64.77 48.26
C ARG A 75 -25.84 -65.11 49.65
N THR A 76 -26.71 -64.27 50.17
CA THR A 76 -27.90 -64.65 50.95
C THR A 76 -28.96 -63.53 50.89
N ASP A 77 -30.16 -63.88 51.31
CA ASP A 77 -31.45 -63.56 50.74
C ASP A 77 -32.14 -62.24 51.14
N ARG A 78 -33.16 -61.97 50.31
CA ARG A 78 -34.39 -61.18 50.48
C ARG A 78 -34.86 -60.98 51.92
N ARG A 79 -35.34 -59.75 52.21
CA ARG A 79 -36.62 -59.50 52.88
C ARG A 79 -37.13 -58.08 52.61
N ALA A 80 -38.45 -57.97 52.59
CA ALA A 80 -39.25 -56.86 52.08
C ALA A 80 -39.53 -55.75 53.11
N CYS A 81 -39.98 -54.61 52.56
CA CYS A 81 -40.72 -53.44 53.08
C CYS A 81 -41.42 -53.56 54.46
N PRO A 82 -41.68 -52.43 55.18
CA PRO A 82 -42.71 -51.49 54.71
C PRO A 82 -42.45 -50.00 54.92
N GLN A 83 -43.30 -49.24 54.23
CA GLN A 83 -43.51 -47.81 54.27
C GLN A 83 -43.92 -47.31 55.67
N GLY A 84 -43.61 -46.05 55.97
CA GLY A 84 -44.13 -45.36 57.15
C GLY A 84 -43.56 -43.96 57.28
N GLY A 85 -44.23 -42.98 56.67
CA GLY A 85 -43.91 -41.57 56.83
C GLY A 85 -44.15 -41.10 58.26
N ARG A 86 -43.17 -40.39 58.84
CA ARG A 86 -43.37 -39.50 59.98
C ARG A 86 -42.60 -38.20 59.74
N ARG A 87 -43.35 -37.10 59.62
CA ARG A 87 -42.84 -35.73 59.62
C ARG A 87 -42.11 -35.45 60.95
N PRO A 88 -40.96 -34.74 60.98
CA PRO A 88 -40.43 -34.24 62.24
C PRO A 88 -41.28 -33.05 62.73
N ARG A 89 -41.65 -33.09 64.01
CA ARG A 89 -42.38 -32.03 64.72
C ARG A 89 -41.53 -30.75 64.79
N ARG A 90 -42.20 -29.60 64.62
CA ARG A 90 -41.63 -28.26 64.85
C ARG A 90 -41.03 -28.17 66.25
N CYS A 91 -39.73 -27.88 66.34
CA CYS A 91 -39.08 -27.51 67.60
C CYS A 91 -39.40 -26.05 67.93
N ARG A 92 -39.82 -25.82 69.18
CA ARG A 92 -40.27 -24.53 69.74
C ARG A 92 -39.02 -23.68 70.04
N LYS A 93 -38.91 -22.49 69.46
CA LYS A 93 -37.82 -21.53 69.75
C LYS A 93 -37.99 -20.99 71.19
N THR A 94 -37.07 -21.32 72.08
CA THR A 94 -36.84 -20.57 73.33
C THR A 94 -35.76 -19.52 73.08
N ARG A 95 -36.09 -18.25 73.38
CA ARG A 95 -35.13 -17.14 73.43
C ARG A 95 -34.37 -17.24 74.75
N GLY A 96 -33.06 -17.46 74.69
CA GLY A 96 -32.13 -17.40 75.82
C GLY A 96 -30.88 -16.63 75.41
N GLN A 97 -30.42 -15.77 76.32
CA GLN A 97 -29.40 -14.74 76.13
C GLN A 97 -27.99 -15.30 75.85
N GLY A 98 -27.15 -14.44 75.27
CA GLY A 98 -25.86 -14.77 74.69
C GLY A 98 -24.82 -15.32 75.67
N ARG A 99 -24.25 -16.46 75.29
CA ARG A 99 -22.83 -16.78 75.41
C ARG A 99 -22.48 -17.69 74.24
N SER A 100 -21.48 -17.28 73.48
CA SER A 100 -20.87 -18.01 72.36
C SER A 100 -20.18 -19.28 72.89
N MET A 101 -20.95 -20.35 73.10
CA MET A 101 -20.40 -21.70 73.22
C MET A 101 -20.26 -22.23 71.79
N PHE A 102 -19.09 -22.02 71.17
CA PHE A 102 -18.70 -22.88 70.06
C PHE A 102 -18.42 -24.25 70.66
N PRO A 103 -19.15 -25.33 70.29
CA PRO A 103 -18.77 -26.67 70.72
C PRO A 103 -17.33 -26.93 70.28
N ASP A 104 -16.56 -27.65 71.10
CA ASP A 104 -15.23 -28.11 70.72
C ASP A 104 -15.36 -29.10 69.55
N ILE A 105 -15.16 -28.61 68.32
CA ILE A 105 -15.30 -29.38 67.07
C ILE A 105 -13.96 -29.99 66.64
N SER A 106 -13.03 -30.16 67.59
CA SER A 106 -11.66 -30.63 67.37
C SER A 106 -11.54 -32.03 66.74
N GLY A 107 -12.63 -32.80 66.62
CA GLY A 107 -12.59 -34.07 65.93
C GLY A 107 -13.95 -34.65 65.60
N ARG A 108 -14.35 -34.54 64.33
CA ARG A 108 -15.43 -35.28 63.67
C ARG A 108 -16.83 -35.03 64.25
N LEU A 109 -17.67 -34.36 63.46
CA LEU A 109 -19.10 -34.20 63.77
C LEU A 109 -19.79 -35.57 63.96
N PRO A 110 -20.74 -35.69 64.92
CA PRO A 110 -21.33 -36.97 65.34
C PRO A 110 -22.14 -37.65 64.23
N LEU A 111 -22.83 -36.88 63.39
CA LEU A 111 -23.55 -37.38 62.22
C LEU A 111 -22.81 -37.01 60.94
N ARG A 112 -22.69 -37.98 60.04
CA ARG A 112 -22.03 -37.82 58.75
C ARG A 112 -23.01 -37.93 57.61
N VAL A 113 -22.79 -37.09 56.61
CA VAL A 113 -23.38 -37.25 55.28
C VAL A 113 -22.29 -37.50 54.27
N ARG A 114 -22.60 -38.36 53.29
CA ARG A 114 -21.71 -38.60 52.16
C ARG A 114 -21.62 -37.34 51.30
N ILE A 115 -20.40 -36.85 51.11
CA ILE A 115 -20.08 -35.81 50.13
C ILE A 115 -20.34 -36.33 48.71
N ARG A 116 -20.98 -35.52 47.87
CA ARG A 116 -21.37 -35.88 46.51
C ARG A 116 -20.35 -35.36 45.49
N ARG A 117 -20.39 -35.96 44.30
CA ARG A 117 -19.53 -35.56 43.17
C ARG A 117 -19.80 -34.10 42.80
N LEU A 118 -18.75 -33.31 42.68
CA LEU A 118 -18.78 -31.87 42.34
C LEU A 118 -19.58 -30.99 43.30
N GLU A 119 -19.94 -31.48 44.49
CA GLU A 119 -20.68 -30.71 45.50
C GLU A 119 -19.86 -29.51 45.99
N THR A 120 -20.49 -28.35 46.16
CA THR A 120 -19.82 -27.16 46.71
C THR A 120 -19.56 -27.34 48.21
N ALA A 121 -18.49 -26.72 48.72
CA ALA A 121 -18.21 -26.71 50.16
C ALA A 121 -19.39 -26.16 50.97
N ALA A 122 -20.04 -25.11 50.46
CA ALA A 122 -21.23 -24.52 51.08
C ALA A 122 -22.45 -25.46 51.10
N SER A 123 -22.68 -26.25 50.05
CA SER A 123 -23.74 -27.26 50.01
C SER A 123 -23.46 -28.39 51.00
N TYR A 124 -22.22 -28.88 51.01
CA TYR A 124 -21.82 -29.95 51.91
C TYR A 124 -21.91 -29.51 53.38
N ALA A 125 -21.45 -28.30 53.70
CA ALA A 125 -21.56 -27.69 55.02
C ALA A 125 -23.02 -27.60 55.47
N ALA A 126 -23.92 -27.07 54.64
CA ALA A 126 -25.33 -26.93 54.99
C ALA A 126 -26.01 -28.27 55.29
N ARG A 127 -25.71 -29.31 54.51
CA ARG A 127 -26.25 -30.66 54.77
C ARG A 127 -25.68 -31.27 56.04
N LEU A 128 -24.41 -30.98 56.34
CA LEU A 128 -23.75 -31.45 57.54
C LEU A 128 -24.28 -30.73 58.79
N GLU A 129 -24.55 -29.43 58.68
CA GLU A 129 -25.24 -28.62 59.69
C GLU A 129 -26.65 -29.16 59.96
N GLU A 130 -27.42 -29.45 58.90
CA GLU A 130 -28.79 -29.95 59.01
C GLU A 130 -28.85 -31.30 59.74
N VAL A 131 -28.02 -32.29 59.38
CA VAL A 131 -28.03 -33.58 60.07
C VAL A 131 -27.55 -33.49 61.51
N ASN A 132 -26.63 -32.56 61.82
CA ASN A 132 -26.13 -32.35 63.18
C ASN A 132 -26.96 -31.34 63.97
N CYS A 133 -28.11 -30.89 63.44
CA CYS A 133 -28.99 -29.89 64.08
C CYS A 133 -28.29 -28.57 64.45
N LEU A 134 -27.30 -28.15 63.65
CA LEU A 134 -26.57 -26.89 63.83
C LEU A 134 -27.31 -25.75 63.12
N SER A 135 -27.11 -24.51 63.61
CA SER A 135 -27.59 -23.32 62.90
C SER A 135 -26.89 -23.14 61.55
N SER A 136 -27.61 -22.61 60.57
CA SER A 136 -27.06 -22.29 59.25
C SER A 136 -25.84 -21.37 59.37
N GLY A 137 -24.72 -21.78 58.75
CA GLY A 137 -23.47 -21.02 58.73
C GLY A 137 -22.55 -21.23 59.93
N THR A 138 -22.90 -22.13 60.87
CA THR A 138 -22.04 -22.49 62.02
C THR A 138 -20.66 -22.97 61.56
N LEU A 139 -20.59 -23.87 60.58
CA LEU A 139 -19.32 -24.41 60.08
C LEU A 139 -18.53 -23.36 59.31
N SER A 140 -19.21 -22.41 58.66
CA SER A 140 -18.55 -21.25 58.04
C SER A 140 -17.96 -20.29 59.08
N ALA A 141 -18.60 -20.14 60.24
CA ALA A 141 -18.06 -19.36 61.35
C ALA A 141 -16.84 -20.03 61.99
N VAL A 142 -16.84 -21.35 62.10
CA VAL A 142 -15.68 -22.14 62.57
C VAL A 142 -14.53 -22.05 61.57
N ALA A 143 -14.80 -22.19 60.27
CA ALA A 143 -13.77 -22.00 59.25
C ALA A 143 -13.13 -20.60 59.32
N ARG A 144 -13.92 -19.57 59.68
CA ARG A 144 -13.43 -18.20 59.87
C ARG A 144 -12.45 -18.06 61.03
N THR A 145 -12.60 -18.84 62.10
CA THR A 145 -11.63 -18.82 63.21
C THR A 145 -10.34 -19.56 62.87
N LEU A 146 -10.39 -20.48 61.91
CA LEU A 146 -9.24 -21.25 61.43
C LEU A 146 -8.47 -20.58 60.27
N ALA A 147 -9.08 -19.61 59.59
CA ALA A 147 -8.50 -18.96 58.42
C ALA A 147 -7.33 -18.02 58.81
N PRO A 148 -6.22 -18.01 58.04
CA PRO A 148 -5.11 -17.11 58.29
C PRO A 148 -5.52 -15.65 58.08
N ARG A 149 -4.91 -14.75 58.87
CA ARG A 149 -5.13 -13.31 58.80
C ARG A 149 -3.92 -12.63 58.17
N THR A 150 -4.15 -11.59 57.37
CA THR A 150 -3.07 -10.70 56.94
C THR A 150 -2.53 -9.91 58.12
N GLU A 151 -1.39 -9.23 57.93
CA GLU A 151 -0.81 -8.31 58.92
C GLU A 151 -1.81 -7.23 59.38
N ALA A 152 -2.73 -6.82 58.50
CA ALA A 152 -3.83 -5.89 58.81
C ALA A 152 -5.04 -6.55 59.52
N GLY A 153 -4.94 -7.82 59.93
CA GLY A 153 -6.01 -8.56 60.60
C GLY A 153 -7.17 -9.01 59.71
N ILE A 154 -7.06 -8.80 58.39
CA ILE A 154 -8.10 -9.10 57.39
C ILE A 154 -7.98 -10.55 56.91
N ILE A 155 -9.08 -11.27 56.82
CA ILE A 155 -9.12 -12.61 56.20
C ILE A 155 -9.44 -12.44 54.71
N LYS A 156 -8.56 -12.90 53.81
CA LYS A 156 -8.86 -12.89 52.37
C LYS A 156 -9.97 -13.91 52.08
N ARG A 157 -10.81 -13.60 51.09
CA ARG A 157 -11.92 -14.48 50.67
C ARG A 157 -11.42 -15.86 50.20
N SER A 158 -10.25 -15.93 49.56
CA SER A 158 -9.59 -17.19 49.17
C SER A 158 -9.27 -18.04 50.38
N ASP A 159 -8.70 -17.43 51.40
CA ASP A 159 -8.16 -18.11 52.58
C ASP A 159 -9.30 -18.64 53.46
N MET A 160 -10.41 -17.89 53.53
CA MET A 160 -11.67 -18.35 54.11
C MET A 160 -12.22 -19.61 53.42
N HIS A 161 -12.18 -19.62 52.09
CA HIS A 161 -12.70 -20.73 51.30
C HIS A 161 -11.83 -21.99 51.49
N ILE A 162 -10.51 -21.82 51.48
CA ILE A 162 -9.54 -22.90 51.75
C ILE A 162 -9.70 -23.46 53.17
N ALA A 163 -9.87 -22.59 54.16
CA ALA A 163 -10.09 -23.01 55.56
C ALA A 163 -11.37 -23.82 55.71
N LEU A 164 -12.47 -23.39 55.07
CA LEU A 164 -13.73 -24.13 55.08
C LEU A 164 -13.60 -25.49 54.41
N GLU A 165 -12.97 -25.56 53.24
CA GLU A 165 -12.75 -26.82 52.52
C GLU A 165 -11.91 -27.80 53.32
N THR A 166 -10.80 -27.34 53.88
CA THR A 166 -9.89 -28.16 54.69
C THR A 166 -10.59 -28.74 55.92
N PHE A 167 -11.39 -27.90 56.60
CA PHE A 167 -12.20 -28.32 57.74
C PHE A 167 -13.24 -29.38 57.35
N LEU A 168 -13.99 -29.13 56.26
CA LEU A 168 -15.03 -30.05 55.78
C LEU A 168 -14.45 -31.38 55.27
N GLU A 169 -13.29 -31.36 54.63
CA GLU A 169 -12.60 -32.57 54.16
C GLU A 169 -12.19 -33.47 55.33
N THR A 170 -11.66 -32.85 56.38
CA THR A 170 -11.31 -33.52 57.64
C THR A 170 -12.55 -34.10 58.32
N ALA A 171 -13.64 -33.31 58.40
CA ALA A 171 -14.91 -33.76 58.98
C ALA A 171 -15.55 -34.92 58.19
N ALA A 172 -15.46 -34.87 56.86
CA ALA A 172 -15.95 -35.92 55.96
C ALA A 172 -15.09 -37.19 55.99
N GLY A 173 -13.83 -37.10 56.41
CA GLY A 173 -12.84 -38.17 56.31
C GLY A 173 -12.43 -38.45 54.86
N VAL A 174 -12.34 -37.41 54.03
CA VAL A 174 -11.83 -37.51 52.65
C VAL A 174 -10.39 -36.99 52.58
N THR A 175 -9.68 -37.38 51.52
CA THR A 175 -8.31 -36.90 51.29
C THR A 175 -8.28 -35.39 51.10
N SER A 176 -7.35 -34.71 51.76
CA SER A 176 -7.15 -33.26 51.63
C SER A 176 -7.01 -32.83 50.16
N GLY A 177 -7.58 -31.69 49.79
CA GLY A 177 -7.67 -31.19 48.42
C GLY A 177 -8.75 -31.87 47.57
N PHE A 178 -9.74 -32.53 48.18
CA PHE A 178 -10.87 -33.13 47.48
C PHE A 178 -11.66 -32.09 46.67
N PHE A 179 -12.03 -30.95 47.28
CA PHE A 179 -12.81 -29.91 46.60
C PHE A 179 -12.03 -29.28 45.45
N GLU A 180 -10.73 -29.06 45.65
CA GLU A 180 -9.81 -28.58 44.61
C GLU A 180 -9.74 -29.55 43.43
N ARG A 181 -9.45 -30.83 43.67
CA ARG A 181 -9.44 -31.86 42.61
C ARG A 181 -10.77 -31.98 41.88
N GLN A 182 -11.90 -31.80 42.57
CA GLN A 182 -13.22 -31.81 41.93
C GLN A 182 -13.38 -30.60 41.00
N ARG A 183 -12.92 -29.40 41.40
CA ARG A 183 -12.92 -28.21 40.53
C ARG A 183 -12.02 -28.38 39.31
N GLU A 184 -10.82 -28.90 39.50
CA GLU A 184 -9.89 -29.17 38.39
C GLU A 184 -10.49 -30.15 37.37
N LYS A 185 -11.12 -31.23 37.86
CA LYS A 185 -11.83 -32.21 37.01
C LYS A 185 -13.09 -31.66 36.36
N ALA A 186 -13.75 -30.68 36.99
CA ALA A 186 -14.95 -30.04 36.46
C ALA A 186 -14.67 -29.22 35.19
N GLY A 187 -13.47 -28.66 35.08
CA GLY A 187 -13.12 -27.70 34.02
C GLY A 187 -13.81 -26.34 34.23
N LYS A 188 -13.73 -25.47 33.22
CA LYS A 188 -14.40 -24.16 33.24
C LYS A 188 -15.86 -24.33 32.76
N GLY A 189 -16.78 -24.52 33.69
CA GLY A 189 -18.22 -24.49 33.40
C GLY A 189 -18.83 -23.09 33.43
N PRO A 190 -20.08 -22.93 32.97
CA PRO A 190 -20.82 -21.68 33.09
C PRO A 190 -20.99 -21.30 34.56
N ASP A 191 -20.69 -20.03 34.90
CA ASP A 191 -20.74 -19.46 36.25
C ASP A 191 -22.19 -19.25 36.73
N ARG A 192 -22.91 -20.36 36.90
CA ARG A 192 -24.29 -20.42 37.36
C ARG A 192 -24.44 -21.63 38.30
N PRO A 193 -25.26 -21.51 39.36
CA PRO A 193 -25.50 -22.62 40.26
C PRO A 193 -26.13 -23.79 39.51
N ARG A 194 -25.62 -24.99 39.79
CA ARG A 194 -26.14 -26.27 39.29
C ARG A 194 -26.48 -27.16 40.47
N TYR A 195 -27.42 -28.08 40.27
CA TYR A 195 -27.86 -28.97 41.34
C TYR A 195 -27.83 -30.42 40.87
N LEU A 196 -27.39 -31.31 41.75
CA LEU A 196 -27.51 -32.74 41.53
C LEU A 196 -29.00 -33.11 41.45
N CYS A 197 -29.32 -34.12 40.64
CA CYS A 197 -30.69 -34.64 40.56
C CYS A 197 -31.23 -34.99 41.97
N PRO A 198 -32.37 -34.44 42.40
CA PRO A 198 -32.88 -34.62 43.76
C PRO A 198 -33.23 -36.08 44.07
N PHE A 199 -33.67 -36.84 43.07
CA PHE A 199 -33.91 -38.29 43.23
C PHE A 199 -32.61 -39.07 43.42
N CYS A 200 -31.52 -38.70 42.73
CA CYS A 200 -30.18 -39.28 42.99
C CYS A 200 -29.60 -38.82 44.32
N ALA A 201 -29.94 -37.59 44.74
CA ALA A 201 -29.52 -37.01 45.99
C ALA A 201 -30.30 -37.57 47.20
N HIS A 202 -31.41 -38.29 46.97
CA HIS A 202 -32.34 -38.79 48.00
C HIS A 202 -33.05 -37.65 48.74
N GLY A 203 -33.58 -36.68 47.99
CA GLY A 203 -34.31 -35.53 48.52
C GLY A 203 -33.44 -34.35 48.96
N TRP A 204 -32.12 -34.54 49.09
CA TRP A 204 -31.19 -33.49 49.44
C TRP A 204 -31.01 -32.45 48.32
N ILE A 205 -31.00 -31.17 48.69
CA ILE A 205 -30.57 -30.08 47.80
C ILE A 205 -29.03 -30.08 47.80
N VAL A 206 -28.44 -30.53 46.69
CA VAL A 206 -26.98 -30.66 46.54
C VAL A 206 -26.53 -29.71 45.43
N GLU A 207 -25.98 -28.57 45.81
CA GLU A 207 -25.39 -27.61 44.86
C GLU A 207 -24.05 -28.12 44.36
N GLN A 208 -23.83 -28.04 43.06
CA GLN A 208 -22.59 -28.43 42.39
C GLN A 208 -21.85 -27.19 41.88
N GLY A 209 -20.52 -27.23 41.89
CA GLY A 209 -19.70 -26.17 41.32
C GLY A 209 -19.92 -26.02 39.81
N PRO A 210 -19.53 -24.88 39.20
CA PRO A 210 -19.60 -24.70 37.74
C PRO A 210 -18.88 -25.81 36.98
N HIS A 211 -19.58 -26.56 36.13
CA HIS A 211 -18.98 -27.57 35.25
C HIS A 211 -19.80 -27.76 33.96
N ALA A 212 -19.18 -28.30 32.92
CA ALA A 212 -19.80 -28.58 31.62
C ALA A 212 -20.05 -30.09 31.41
N MET A 213 -20.50 -30.79 32.46
CA MET A 213 -20.81 -32.24 32.43
C MET A 213 -22.24 -32.50 32.88
N ASP A 214 -22.76 -33.68 32.56
CA ASP A 214 -23.98 -34.20 33.18
C ASP A 214 -25.14 -33.19 33.15
N TYR A 215 -25.43 -32.61 31.98
CA TYR A 215 -26.49 -31.60 31.87
C TYR A 215 -27.87 -32.21 32.13
N CYS A 216 -28.00 -33.54 31.98
CA CYS A 216 -29.19 -34.29 32.33
C CYS A 216 -28.87 -35.49 33.21
N CYS A 217 -29.79 -35.79 34.13
CA CYS A 217 -29.85 -37.06 34.82
C CYS A 217 -30.56 -38.10 33.92
N LEU A 218 -29.77 -38.97 33.29
CA LEU A 218 -30.31 -40.03 32.42
C LEU A 218 -31.25 -41.01 33.15
N LYS A 219 -31.04 -41.25 34.45
CA LYS A 219 -31.85 -42.19 35.24
C LYS A 219 -33.26 -41.67 35.51
N HIS A 220 -33.38 -40.38 35.84
CA HIS A 220 -34.64 -39.77 36.27
C HIS A 220 -35.20 -38.75 35.29
N ARG A 221 -34.61 -38.64 34.09
CA ARG A 221 -35.06 -37.77 33.00
C ARG A 221 -35.24 -36.31 33.41
N LEU A 222 -34.29 -35.79 34.20
CA LEU A 222 -34.31 -34.42 34.72
C LEU A 222 -33.15 -33.60 34.19
N TRP A 223 -33.40 -32.32 33.92
CA TRP A 223 -32.37 -31.33 33.64
C TRP A 223 -31.60 -30.97 34.93
N THR A 224 -30.30 -31.23 34.93
CA THR A 224 -29.34 -30.88 35.99
C THR A 224 -28.37 -29.79 35.55
N GLY A 225 -28.58 -29.25 34.35
CA GLY A 225 -27.79 -28.20 33.74
C GLY A 225 -28.07 -26.81 34.32
N PRO A 226 -27.37 -25.79 33.80
CA PRO A 226 -27.63 -24.39 34.13
C PRO A 226 -29.09 -23.99 33.83
N GLY A 227 -29.59 -22.95 34.51
CA GLY A 227 -30.94 -22.41 34.28
C GLY A 227 -32.06 -23.10 35.08
N ASN A 228 -31.75 -24.14 35.86
CA ASN A 228 -32.71 -24.87 36.69
C ASN A 228 -32.90 -24.31 38.10
N SER A 229 -32.55 -23.04 38.35
CA SER A 229 -32.66 -22.43 39.68
C SER A 229 -33.80 -21.40 39.76
N ALA A 230 -34.48 -21.32 40.90
CA ALA A 230 -35.42 -20.22 41.17
C ALA A 230 -34.77 -18.82 41.08
N ALA A 231 -33.44 -18.74 41.14
CA ALA A 231 -32.65 -17.51 40.99
C ALA A 231 -32.40 -17.08 39.53
N THR A 232 -32.68 -17.94 38.55
CA THR A 232 -32.61 -17.60 37.11
C THR A 232 -33.92 -17.01 36.57
N LEU A 233 -35.05 -17.26 37.25
CA LEU A 233 -36.22 -16.39 37.22
C LEU A 233 -35.93 -15.22 38.17
N ARG A 234 -36.33 -13.99 37.84
CA ARG A 234 -36.01 -12.80 38.65
C ARG A 234 -36.25 -13.06 40.14
N ARG A 235 -35.19 -13.00 40.95
CA ARG A 235 -35.28 -13.10 42.42
C ARG A 235 -36.24 -12.00 42.90
N PRO A 236 -37.33 -12.30 43.62
CA PRO A 236 -38.17 -11.26 44.21
C PRO A 236 -37.29 -10.37 45.11
N LYS A 237 -37.43 -9.04 45.01
CA LYS A 237 -36.78 -8.12 45.94
C LYS A 237 -37.25 -8.47 47.35
N GLY A 238 -36.33 -8.90 48.23
CA GLY A 238 -36.61 -9.20 49.64
C GLY A 238 -36.36 -10.65 50.09
N ALA A 239 -36.04 -11.59 49.19
CA ALA A 239 -35.73 -12.97 49.58
C ALA A 239 -34.41 -13.06 50.39
N THR A 240 -34.44 -13.75 51.53
CA THR A 240 -33.27 -13.90 52.41
C THR A 240 -32.34 -15.02 51.91
N ALA A 241 -31.13 -15.13 52.48
CA ALA A 241 -30.17 -16.19 52.13
C ALA A 241 -30.65 -17.61 52.55
N ASP A 242 -31.66 -17.68 53.43
CA ASP A 242 -32.20 -18.91 54.01
C ASP A 242 -33.32 -19.53 53.16
N ASP A 243 -33.87 -18.80 52.20
CA ASP A 243 -34.92 -19.25 51.29
C ASP A 243 -34.34 -20.05 50.10
N ARG A 244 -33.61 -21.14 50.37
CA ARG A 244 -33.18 -22.09 49.34
C ARG A 244 -34.39 -22.89 48.85
N LEU A 245 -35.21 -22.27 48.00
CA LEU A 245 -36.25 -23.01 47.27
C LEU A 245 -35.58 -24.13 46.46
N PRO A 246 -36.12 -25.36 46.51
CA PRO A 246 -35.60 -26.44 45.68
C PRO A 246 -35.64 -26.02 44.21
N PRO A 247 -34.62 -26.39 43.41
CA PRO A 247 -34.64 -26.10 41.97
C PRO A 247 -35.91 -26.70 41.35
N PRO A 248 -36.63 -25.98 40.46
CA PRO A 248 -37.76 -26.54 39.74
C PRO A 248 -37.37 -27.85 39.04
N LEU A 249 -38.22 -28.87 39.17
CA LEU A 249 -38.02 -30.15 38.50
C LEU A 249 -38.38 -29.99 37.01
N VAL A 250 -37.35 -29.89 36.17
CA VAL A 250 -37.51 -29.81 34.72
C VAL A 250 -37.30 -31.19 34.11
N PHE A 251 -38.39 -31.88 33.76
CA PHE A 251 -38.34 -33.14 33.03
C PHE A 251 -37.96 -32.90 31.56
N VAL A 252 -37.15 -33.79 30.99
CA VAL A 252 -36.61 -33.63 29.64
C VAL A 252 -37.10 -34.72 28.68
N SER A 253 -37.19 -34.36 27.40
CA SER A 253 -37.59 -35.26 26.30
C SER A 253 -36.52 -36.31 25.97
N ASP A 254 -36.89 -37.33 25.19
CA ASP A 254 -35.93 -38.35 24.71
C ASP A 254 -34.84 -37.78 23.79
N GLU A 255 -35.12 -36.67 23.10
CA GLU A 255 -34.14 -35.95 22.28
C GLU A 255 -33.01 -35.39 23.14
N VAL A 256 -33.36 -34.74 24.26
CA VAL A 256 -32.40 -34.20 25.23
C VAL A 256 -31.57 -35.32 25.87
N LEU A 257 -32.20 -36.46 26.19
CA LEU A 257 -31.48 -37.63 26.72
C LEU A 257 -30.52 -38.24 25.69
N THR A 258 -30.93 -38.28 24.42
CA THR A 258 -30.09 -38.76 23.32
C THR A 258 -28.89 -37.84 23.12
N ALA A 259 -29.10 -36.52 23.19
CA ALA A 259 -28.04 -35.52 23.16
C ALA A 259 -27.06 -35.71 24.33
N GLU A 260 -27.56 -35.88 25.56
CA GLU A 260 -26.71 -36.13 26.72
C GLU A 260 -25.83 -37.38 26.55
N ARG A 261 -26.37 -38.48 26.01
CA ARG A 261 -25.60 -39.70 25.73
C ARG A 261 -24.48 -39.44 24.70
N ARG A 262 -24.77 -38.68 23.63
CA ARG A 262 -23.78 -38.30 22.62
C ARG A 262 -22.68 -37.43 23.23
N TYR A 263 -23.04 -36.41 24.00
CA TYR A 263 -22.09 -35.50 24.62
C TYR A 263 -21.14 -36.23 25.58
N ARG A 264 -21.66 -37.15 26.39
CA ARG A 264 -20.85 -38.01 27.28
C ARG A 264 -19.85 -38.89 26.52
N LYS A 265 -20.11 -39.24 25.26
CA LYS A 265 -19.19 -39.99 24.40
C LYS A 265 -18.11 -39.08 23.76
N LEU A 266 -18.49 -37.88 23.33
CA LEU A 266 -17.56 -36.95 22.67
C LEU A 266 -16.58 -36.29 23.65
N ARG A 267 -17.06 -35.85 24.82
CA ARG A 267 -16.29 -35.01 25.74
C ARG A 267 -14.98 -35.66 26.21
N PRO A 268 -14.93 -36.93 26.64
CA PRO A 268 -13.67 -37.56 27.08
C PRO A 268 -12.63 -37.69 25.96
N GLN A 269 -13.05 -37.63 24.70
CA GLN A 269 -12.19 -37.73 23.52
C GLN A 269 -11.70 -36.35 23.04
N GLY A 270 -12.09 -35.26 23.72
CA GLY A 270 -11.79 -33.88 23.28
C GLY A 270 -12.63 -33.39 22.09
N LEU A 271 -13.42 -34.25 21.46
CA LEU A 271 -14.20 -33.95 20.25
C LEU A 271 -15.39 -33.00 20.48
N ALA A 272 -15.77 -32.74 21.73
CA ALA A 272 -16.73 -31.71 22.11
C ALA A 272 -16.18 -30.95 23.32
N SER A 273 -15.19 -30.08 23.06
CA SER A 273 -14.59 -29.25 24.10
C SER A 273 -15.62 -28.32 24.73
N ASP A 274 -15.47 -28.01 26.01
CA ASP A 274 -16.35 -27.07 26.73
C ASP A 274 -16.41 -25.70 26.00
N LYS A 275 -15.31 -25.32 25.33
CA LYS A 275 -15.18 -24.11 24.51
C LYS A 275 -16.00 -24.19 23.22
N LEU A 276 -15.91 -25.30 22.48
CA LEU A 276 -16.72 -25.51 21.27
C LEU A 276 -18.22 -25.49 21.60
N VAL A 277 -18.62 -26.17 22.68
CA VAL A 277 -20.01 -26.18 23.14
C VAL A 277 -20.48 -24.78 23.51
N ALA A 278 -19.68 -24.01 24.24
CA ALA A 278 -20.05 -22.63 24.60
C ALA A 278 -20.27 -21.75 23.37
N GLU A 279 -19.39 -21.83 22.36
CA GLU A 279 -19.50 -21.04 21.12
C GLU A 279 -20.70 -21.49 20.28
N LEU A 280 -20.96 -22.80 20.19
CA LEU A 280 -22.15 -23.33 19.54
C LEU A 280 -23.44 -22.88 20.25
N VAL A 281 -23.43 -22.76 21.58
CA VAL A 281 -24.57 -22.25 22.35
C VAL A 281 -24.82 -20.78 22.05
N GLU A 282 -23.79 -19.96 21.88
CA GLU A 282 -23.96 -18.56 21.46
C GLU A 282 -24.56 -18.51 20.04
N VAL A 283 -24.01 -19.28 19.09
CA VAL A 283 -24.50 -19.34 17.70
C VAL A 283 -25.94 -19.86 17.59
N VAL A 284 -26.31 -20.89 18.35
CA VAL A 284 -27.67 -21.47 18.36
C VAL A 284 -28.64 -20.64 19.21
N GLY A 285 -28.20 -20.13 20.35
CA GLY A 285 -29.02 -19.45 21.35
C GLY A 285 -29.50 -18.06 20.95
N HIS A 286 -28.81 -17.36 20.04
CA HIS A 286 -29.26 -16.06 19.54
C HIS A 286 -30.55 -16.12 18.69
N LYS A 287 -31.05 -17.31 18.33
CA LYS A 287 -32.10 -17.48 17.31
C LYS A 287 -33.23 -18.43 17.72
N ILE A 288 -33.20 -19.05 18.91
CA ILE A 288 -34.34 -19.80 19.46
C ILE A 288 -35.14 -18.87 20.40
N PRO A 289 -36.40 -18.53 20.07
CA PRO A 289 -37.25 -17.70 20.92
C PRO A 289 -37.33 -18.26 22.35
N GLY A 290 -37.17 -17.41 23.36
CA GLY A 290 -37.28 -17.80 24.78
C GLY A 290 -35.99 -18.36 25.42
N THR A 291 -34.90 -18.52 24.66
CA THR A 291 -33.62 -18.97 25.24
C THR A 291 -32.77 -17.82 25.79
N ILE A 292 -32.06 -18.07 26.89
CA ILE A 292 -31.11 -17.12 27.48
C ILE A 292 -29.79 -17.27 26.72
N THR A 293 -29.33 -16.19 26.07
CA THR A 293 -28.06 -16.17 25.32
C THR A 293 -26.88 -16.60 26.19
N GLY A 294 -26.00 -17.43 25.62
CA GLY A 294 -24.84 -17.98 26.32
C GLY A 294 -25.14 -18.97 27.45
N LEU A 295 -26.35 -19.53 27.49
CA LEU A 295 -26.75 -20.56 28.47
C LEU A 295 -27.22 -21.83 27.78
N VAL A 296 -26.68 -22.98 28.19
CA VAL A 296 -27.19 -24.29 27.77
C VAL A 296 -28.54 -24.53 28.45
N THR A 297 -29.58 -24.81 27.69
CA THR A 297 -30.95 -25.11 28.16
C THR A 297 -31.44 -26.43 27.55
N PRO A 298 -32.49 -27.06 28.10
CA PRO A 298 -33.10 -28.23 27.46
C PRO A 298 -33.48 -27.99 25.99
N ASP A 299 -33.88 -26.78 25.63
CA ASP A 299 -34.37 -26.45 24.29
C ASP A 299 -33.25 -26.34 23.25
N ASN A 300 -32.09 -25.77 23.62
CA ASN A 300 -30.97 -25.59 22.69
C ASN A 300 -29.96 -26.76 22.71
N TYR A 301 -29.95 -27.56 23.78
CA TYR A 301 -28.95 -28.60 23.98
C TYR A 301 -28.96 -29.72 22.92
N PRO A 302 -30.11 -30.25 22.47
CA PRO A 302 -30.14 -31.27 21.42
C PRO A 302 -29.47 -30.84 20.12
N ALA A 303 -29.74 -29.59 19.72
CA ALA A 303 -29.18 -28.99 18.53
C ALA A 303 -27.66 -28.79 18.64
N VAL A 304 -27.20 -28.16 19.73
CA VAL A 304 -25.78 -27.90 20.01
C VAL A 304 -24.97 -29.20 19.97
N VAL A 305 -25.42 -30.24 20.67
CA VAL A 305 -24.70 -31.52 20.71
C VAL A 305 -24.75 -32.25 19.37
N SER A 306 -25.85 -32.14 18.62
CA SER A 306 -25.95 -32.77 17.30
C SER A 306 -25.01 -32.11 16.29
N ILE A 307 -24.83 -30.78 16.35
CA ILE A 307 -23.82 -30.07 15.56
C ILE A 307 -22.41 -30.48 16.01
N ALA A 308 -22.11 -30.48 17.31
CA ALA A 308 -20.80 -30.95 17.81
C ALA A 308 -20.50 -32.39 17.37
N TRP A 309 -21.51 -33.27 17.38
CA TRP A 309 -21.40 -34.65 16.90
C TRP A 309 -21.12 -34.71 15.40
N MET A 310 -21.80 -33.90 14.58
CA MET A 310 -21.51 -33.80 13.15
C MET A 310 -20.06 -33.34 12.90
N LEU A 311 -19.64 -32.25 13.57
CA LEU A 311 -18.31 -31.68 13.48
C LEU A 311 -17.21 -32.62 14.00
N SER A 312 -17.56 -33.62 14.82
CA SER A 312 -16.61 -34.65 15.27
C SER A 312 -16.33 -35.75 14.24
N LYS A 313 -17.15 -35.88 13.19
CA LYS A 313 -17.00 -36.95 12.20
C LYS A 313 -15.91 -36.61 11.20
N ARG A 314 -14.89 -37.49 11.11
CA ARG A 314 -13.79 -37.37 10.15
C ARG A 314 -14.27 -37.25 8.70
N THR A 315 -15.17 -38.12 8.26
CA THR A 315 -15.68 -38.15 6.88
C THR A 315 -16.42 -36.86 6.51
N PHE A 316 -17.17 -36.31 7.45
CA PHE A 316 -17.84 -35.03 7.29
C PHE A 316 -16.84 -33.89 7.12
N LEU A 317 -15.86 -33.79 8.02
CA LEU A 317 -14.83 -32.74 7.97
C LEU A 317 -13.95 -32.83 6.72
N GLN A 318 -13.56 -34.04 6.30
CA GLN A 318 -12.80 -34.25 5.07
C GLN A 318 -13.58 -33.78 3.83
N THR A 319 -14.89 -34.01 3.79
CA THR A 319 -15.73 -33.55 2.67
C THR A 319 -15.94 -32.04 2.70
N LEU A 320 -16.18 -31.48 3.89
CA LEU A 320 -16.45 -30.06 4.09
C LEU A 320 -15.24 -29.17 3.82
N LEU A 321 -14.06 -29.62 4.27
CA LEU A 321 -12.81 -28.85 4.24
C LEU A 321 -11.93 -29.19 3.04
N ASP A 322 -12.43 -29.98 2.09
CA ASP A 322 -11.71 -30.34 0.87
C ASP A 322 -11.32 -29.06 0.09
N PRO A 323 -10.03 -28.71 0.00
CA PRO A 323 -9.58 -27.46 -0.59
C PRO A 323 -9.81 -27.42 -2.12
N ARG A 324 -10.14 -28.56 -2.74
CA ARG A 324 -10.43 -28.64 -4.18
C ARG A 324 -11.83 -28.15 -4.53
N ARG A 325 -12.73 -28.06 -3.54
CA ARG A 325 -14.09 -27.54 -3.67
C ARG A 325 -14.10 -26.02 -3.52
N THR A 326 -15.09 -25.40 -4.12
CA THR A 326 -15.37 -23.97 -3.87
C THR A 326 -16.03 -23.78 -2.50
N TYR A 327 -15.91 -22.58 -1.94
CA TYR A 327 -16.61 -22.21 -0.72
C TYR A 327 -18.14 -22.30 -0.87
N ALA A 328 -18.67 -22.08 -2.07
CA ALA A 328 -20.09 -22.25 -2.36
C ALA A 328 -20.54 -23.73 -2.26
N GLU A 329 -19.75 -24.66 -2.81
CA GLU A 329 -20.03 -26.10 -2.70
C GLU A 329 -19.90 -26.59 -1.25
N ALA A 330 -18.88 -26.15 -0.53
CA ALA A 330 -18.68 -26.46 0.88
C ALA A 330 -19.83 -25.90 1.75
N ARG A 331 -20.28 -24.68 1.46
CA ARG A 331 -21.44 -24.04 2.10
C ARG A 331 -22.73 -24.82 1.85
N ALA A 332 -22.99 -25.20 0.61
CA ALA A 332 -24.17 -25.99 0.24
C ALA A 332 -24.17 -27.35 0.95
N PHE A 333 -23.01 -28.02 1.00
CA PHE A 333 -22.85 -29.28 1.74
C PHE A 333 -23.15 -29.12 3.24
N LEU A 334 -22.58 -28.09 3.88
CA LEU A 334 -22.86 -27.80 5.30
C LEU A 334 -24.35 -27.58 5.55
N ASN A 335 -25.00 -26.76 4.71
CA ASN A 335 -26.42 -26.45 4.85
C ASN A 335 -27.30 -27.71 4.70
N ALA A 336 -27.00 -28.57 3.73
CA ALA A 336 -27.71 -29.84 3.53
C ALA A 336 -27.60 -30.78 4.73
N GLN A 337 -26.47 -30.75 5.46
CA GLN A 337 -26.26 -31.58 6.65
C GLN A 337 -26.88 -30.97 7.93
N ILE A 338 -27.03 -29.65 8.01
CA ILE A 338 -27.65 -28.97 9.15
C ILE A 338 -29.18 -29.03 9.07
N GLN A 339 -29.76 -28.96 7.87
CA GLN A 339 -31.22 -28.87 7.68
C GLN A 339 -32.02 -29.96 8.43
N PRO A 340 -31.61 -31.24 8.46
CA PRO A 340 -32.32 -32.28 9.22
C PRO A 340 -32.16 -32.17 10.74
N VAL A 341 -31.09 -31.53 11.21
CA VAL A 341 -30.78 -31.36 12.64
C VAL A 341 -31.54 -30.17 13.23
N LEU A 342 -31.78 -29.14 12.42
CA LEU A 342 -32.47 -27.92 12.81
C LEU A 342 -33.43 -27.48 11.69
N PRO A 343 -34.64 -28.06 11.62
CA PRO A 343 -35.64 -27.67 10.64
C PRO A 343 -35.99 -26.19 10.79
N GLY A 344 -36.05 -25.45 9.69
CA GLY A 344 -36.37 -24.02 9.72
C GLY A 344 -35.20 -23.12 10.16
N THR A 345 -33.95 -23.56 10.00
CA THR A 345 -32.78 -22.70 10.24
C THR A 345 -32.92 -21.35 9.53
N GLY A 346 -32.87 -20.26 10.29
CA GLY A 346 -32.73 -18.93 9.72
C GLY A 346 -31.31 -18.73 9.17
N ALA A 347 -31.17 -17.88 8.15
CA ALA A 347 -29.89 -17.55 7.53
C ALA A 347 -28.79 -17.14 8.53
N GLY A 348 -29.14 -16.45 9.62
CA GLY A 348 -28.19 -16.05 10.66
C GLY A 348 -27.53 -17.22 11.42
N LEU A 349 -28.25 -18.33 11.66
CA LEU A 349 -27.65 -19.52 12.28
C LEU A 349 -26.66 -20.19 11.32
N ARG A 350 -27.03 -20.31 10.04
CA ARG A 350 -26.13 -20.83 9.02
C ARG A 350 -24.88 -19.98 8.94
N ASP A 351 -25.00 -18.66 8.87
CA ASP A 351 -23.87 -17.72 8.84
C ASP A 351 -22.97 -17.86 10.08
N GLY A 352 -23.55 -17.92 11.28
CA GLY A 352 -22.78 -18.09 12.52
C GLY A 352 -21.97 -19.39 12.53
N LEU A 353 -22.56 -20.51 12.08
CA LEU A 353 -21.86 -21.78 11.96
C LEU A 353 -20.76 -21.75 10.90
N TRP A 354 -20.97 -21.05 9.79
CA TRP A 354 -19.93 -20.81 8.79
C TRP A 354 -18.77 -20.04 9.40
N LEU A 355 -19.04 -18.89 10.03
CA LEU A 355 -17.99 -18.07 10.65
C LEU A 355 -17.21 -18.81 11.75
N LEU A 356 -17.88 -19.68 12.52
CA LEU A 356 -17.23 -20.56 13.49
C LEU A 356 -16.15 -21.46 12.86
N LEU A 357 -16.38 -21.93 11.62
CA LEU A 357 -15.48 -22.82 10.88
C LEU A 357 -14.36 -22.07 10.16
N ARG A 358 -14.45 -20.75 10.05
CA ARG A 358 -13.51 -19.92 9.28
C ARG A 358 -12.04 -20.11 9.67
N PRO A 359 -11.65 -20.15 10.97
CA PRO A 359 -10.27 -20.43 11.36
C PRO A 359 -9.80 -21.82 10.92
N THR A 360 -10.69 -22.82 10.96
CA THR A 360 -10.39 -24.19 10.53
C THR A 360 -10.17 -24.27 9.02
N PHE A 361 -11.00 -23.61 8.22
CA PHE A 361 -10.79 -23.50 6.77
C PHE A 361 -9.45 -22.83 6.43
N LEU A 362 -9.11 -21.74 7.14
CA LEU A 362 -7.83 -21.06 6.92
C LEU A 362 -6.65 -21.98 7.27
N ARG A 363 -6.72 -22.69 8.39
CA ARG A 363 -5.66 -23.62 8.81
C ARG A 363 -5.42 -24.72 7.77
N VAL A 364 -6.48 -25.39 7.33
CA VAL A 364 -6.39 -26.45 6.31
C VAL A 364 -5.78 -25.91 5.02
N ARG A 365 -6.17 -24.70 4.62
CA ARG A 365 -5.61 -24.04 3.44
C ARG A 365 -4.08 -23.84 3.58
N GLN A 366 -3.62 -23.28 4.70
CA GLN A 366 -2.19 -23.00 4.93
C GLN A 366 -1.35 -24.27 4.93
N GLU A 367 -1.84 -25.34 5.56
CA GLU A 367 -1.19 -26.66 5.56
C GLU A 367 -1.00 -27.21 4.15
N VAL A 368 -2.05 -27.16 3.33
CA VAL A 368 -2.01 -27.66 1.95
C VAL A 368 -1.09 -26.82 1.05
N GLN A 369 -0.91 -25.54 1.37
CA GLN A 369 0.01 -24.64 0.66
C GLN A 369 1.46 -24.72 1.19
N GLY A 370 1.73 -25.50 2.24
CA GLY A 370 3.05 -25.59 2.87
C GLY A 370 3.46 -24.31 3.63
N GLU A 371 2.50 -23.46 4.01
CA GLU A 371 2.78 -22.27 4.81
C GLU A 371 2.93 -22.63 6.29
N PRO A 372 3.94 -22.12 7.00
CA PRO A 372 4.16 -22.44 8.40
C PRO A 372 2.97 -22.00 9.27
N LEU A 373 2.59 -22.91 10.14
CA LEU A 373 1.47 -22.78 11.06
C LEU A 373 1.80 -21.76 12.14
N GLY A 374 1.17 -20.58 12.07
CA GLY A 374 1.18 -19.68 13.22
C GLY A 374 0.40 -20.31 14.40
N ASP A 375 1.00 -20.34 15.59
CA ASP A 375 0.35 -20.79 16.84
C ASP A 375 -0.78 -19.86 17.32
N ASP A 376 -0.99 -18.76 16.61
CA ASP A 376 -1.90 -17.68 16.97
C ASP A 376 -3.38 -18.02 16.71
N LEU A 377 -3.67 -19.04 15.91
CA LEU A 377 -5.03 -19.48 15.60
C LEU A 377 -5.46 -20.59 16.55
N ARG A 378 -6.22 -20.21 17.58
CA ARG A 378 -6.87 -21.20 18.46
C ARG A 378 -8.09 -21.80 17.76
N LEU A 379 -7.94 -23.01 17.24
CA LEU A 379 -9.04 -23.77 16.64
C LEU A 379 -10.00 -24.27 17.73
N LEU A 380 -11.31 -24.20 17.47
CA LEU A 380 -12.33 -24.82 18.32
C LEU A 380 -12.53 -26.29 17.99
N ILE A 381 -12.30 -26.64 16.72
CA ILE A 381 -12.31 -28.00 16.21
C ILE A 381 -10.84 -28.39 16.09
N GLU A 382 -10.34 -29.11 17.08
CA GLU A 382 -8.99 -29.65 17.08
C GLU A 382 -8.94 -30.79 16.07
N MET A 383 -8.58 -30.47 14.84
CA MET A 383 -8.24 -31.46 13.83
C MET A 383 -6.74 -31.69 13.89
N ASP A 384 -6.33 -32.95 13.90
CA ASP A 384 -4.96 -33.32 13.59
C ASP A 384 -4.72 -33.07 12.08
N PRO A 385 -3.87 -32.09 11.70
CA PRO A 385 -3.63 -31.75 10.30
C PRO A 385 -3.07 -32.93 9.50
N GLY A 386 -2.31 -33.82 10.15
CA GLY A 386 -1.77 -35.03 9.55
C GLY A 386 -2.83 -36.04 9.12
N ASN A 387 -4.07 -35.93 9.64
CA ASN A 387 -5.18 -36.82 9.31
C ASN A 387 -6.17 -36.22 8.29
N ALA A 388 -6.18 -34.90 8.09
CA ALA A 388 -7.10 -34.22 7.18
C ALA A 388 -6.46 -33.91 5.83
N ALA A 389 -5.19 -33.49 5.81
CA ALA A 389 -4.46 -33.15 4.58
C ALA A 389 -3.81 -34.37 3.89
N HIS A 390 -3.76 -35.53 4.55
CA HIS A 390 -3.17 -36.74 3.98
C HIS A 390 -3.87 -37.15 2.69
N GLY A 391 -3.15 -37.03 1.57
CA GLY A 391 -3.64 -37.39 0.23
C GLY A 391 -4.21 -36.22 -0.60
N TRP A 392 -4.23 -34.99 -0.10
CA TRP A 392 -4.62 -33.83 -0.91
C TRP A 392 -3.42 -33.20 -1.59
N THR A 393 -3.17 -33.59 -2.84
CA THR A 393 -2.25 -32.89 -3.73
C THR A 393 -3.04 -31.85 -4.53
N VAL A 394 -2.75 -30.58 -4.30
CA VAL A 394 -3.39 -29.48 -5.05
C VAL A 394 -2.41 -28.95 -6.08
N GLN A 395 -2.69 -29.20 -7.37
CA GLN A 395 -1.87 -28.74 -8.49
C GLN A 395 -2.31 -27.37 -9.04
N ARG A 396 -3.46 -26.85 -8.61
CA ARG A 396 -4.07 -25.60 -9.10
C ARG A 396 -4.18 -24.55 -7.99
N PRO A 397 -4.19 -23.25 -8.30
CA PRO A 397 -4.44 -22.21 -7.30
C PRO A 397 -5.77 -22.46 -6.58
N LEU A 398 -5.74 -22.42 -5.24
CA LEU A 398 -6.95 -22.53 -4.42
C LEU A 398 -7.79 -21.26 -4.54
N GLU A 399 -9.12 -21.40 -4.49
CA GLU A 399 -10.06 -20.27 -4.53
C GLU A 399 -9.65 -19.18 -3.51
N PRO A 400 -9.63 -17.88 -3.86
CA PRO A 400 -9.21 -16.83 -2.93
C PRO A 400 -10.02 -16.85 -1.62
N PHE A 401 -9.35 -16.78 -0.47
CA PHE A 401 -10.01 -16.85 0.85
C PHE A 401 -11.05 -15.73 1.08
N SER A 402 -10.96 -14.62 0.33
CA SER A 402 -11.97 -13.56 0.35
C SER A 402 -13.37 -14.04 -0.04
N ARG A 403 -13.47 -15.05 -0.91
CA ARG A 403 -14.73 -15.67 -1.34
C ARG A 403 -15.46 -16.40 -0.21
N TYR A 404 -14.78 -16.70 0.89
CA TYR A 404 -15.39 -17.31 2.08
C TYR A 404 -16.56 -16.49 2.61
N LEU A 405 -16.40 -15.17 2.65
CA LEU A 405 -17.40 -14.23 3.18
C LEU A 405 -18.53 -13.96 2.19
N ASP A 406 -18.36 -14.28 0.90
CA ASP A 406 -19.41 -14.13 -0.12
C ASP A 406 -20.60 -15.08 0.15
N GLN A 407 -20.34 -16.17 0.88
CA GLN A 407 -21.31 -17.23 1.22
C GLN A 407 -22.24 -16.88 2.40
N LEU A 408 -22.14 -15.65 2.92
CA LEU A 408 -22.98 -15.15 3.98
C LEU A 408 -24.28 -14.58 3.40
N GLU A 409 -25.41 -15.01 3.97
CA GLU A 409 -26.75 -14.70 3.47
C GLU A 409 -27.31 -13.41 4.09
N VAL A 410 -27.09 -13.20 5.38
CA VAL A 410 -27.65 -12.05 6.13
C VAL A 410 -26.57 -11.26 6.84
N THR A 411 -25.47 -11.91 7.22
CA THR A 411 -24.39 -11.31 8.00
C THR A 411 -23.40 -10.57 7.08
N ARG A 412 -23.89 -9.52 6.42
CA ARG A 412 -23.04 -8.49 5.78
C ARG A 412 -23.14 -7.23 6.64
N GLY A 413 -22.57 -7.31 7.85
CA GLY A 413 -22.94 -6.47 8.99
C GLY A 413 -22.84 -4.96 8.78
N THR A 414 -23.72 -4.23 9.46
CA THR A 414 -23.66 -2.76 9.67
C THR A 414 -23.33 -2.41 11.13
N SER A 415 -23.34 -3.39 12.04
CA SER A 415 -23.09 -3.21 13.47
C SER A 415 -21.81 -3.91 13.95
N TRP A 416 -21.18 -3.38 15.01
CA TRP A 416 -19.90 -3.91 15.53
C TRP A 416 -19.96 -5.37 16.03
N PRO A 417 -21.03 -5.85 16.71
CA PRO A 417 -21.14 -7.27 17.10
C PRO A 417 -21.09 -8.22 15.89
N GLU A 418 -21.82 -7.92 14.82
CA GLU A 418 -21.82 -8.71 13.57
C GLU A 418 -20.45 -8.65 12.88
N LEU A 419 -19.83 -7.47 12.83
CA LEU A 419 -18.48 -7.29 12.30
C LEU A 419 -17.42 -8.03 13.14
N SER A 420 -17.63 -8.14 14.46
CA SER A 420 -16.71 -8.86 15.33
C SER A 420 -16.73 -10.37 15.01
N GLU A 421 -17.90 -10.96 14.78
CA GLU A 421 -18.02 -12.37 14.39
C GLU A 421 -17.38 -12.65 13.02
N LEU A 422 -17.44 -11.70 12.10
CA LEU A 422 -16.84 -11.82 10.76
C LEU A 422 -15.30 -11.90 10.79
N TYR A 423 -14.67 -11.14 11.69
CA TYR A 423 -13.21 -10.91 11.64
C TYR A 423 -12.43 -11.52 12.82
N MET A 424 -13.08 -11.95 13.91
CA MET A 424 -12.40 -12.52 15.09
C MET A 424 -12.09 -14.02 14.94
N VAL A 425 -11.05 -14.48 15.63
CA VAL A 425 -10.78 -15.91 15.85
C VAL A 425 -11.56 -16.37 17.08
N ALA A 426 -12.32 -17.47 16.94
CA ALA A 426 -13.25 -17.92 17.97
C ALA A 426 -12.58 -18.22 19.34
N GLY A 427 -13.17 -17.65 20.40
CA GLY A 427 -12.69 -17.62 21.77
C GLY A 427 -11.29 -17.03 22.00
N SER A 428 -10.99 -15.95 21.29
CA SER A 428 -9.96 -14.96 21.63
C SER A 428 -10.48 -13.84 22.55
N CYS A 429 -11.79 -13.83 22.84
CA CYS A 429 -12.46 -12.83 23.67
C CYS A 429 -13.41 -13.51 24.67
N SER A 430 -13.09 -13.46 25.95
CA SER A 430 -14.04 -13.82 27.02
C SER A 430 -15.07 -12.68 27.18
N LYS A 431 -16.15 -12.75 26.42
CA LYS A 431 -17.36 -11.88 26.43
C LYS A 431 -17.13 -10.36 26.37
N PRO A 432 -17.62 -9.66 25.33
CA PRO A 432 -17.73 -8.20 25.36
C PRO A 432 -19.02 -7.81 26.10
N ARG A 433 -18.95 -7.58 27.42
CA ARG A 433 -19.94 -6.69 28.03
C ARG A 433 -19.56 -5.27 27.63
N ALA A 434 -20.49 -4.56 27.00
CA ALA A 434 -20.35 -3.22 26.41
C ALA A 434 -19.82 -2.12 27.38
N THR A 435 -19.64 -2.43 28.66
CA THR A 435 -19.20 -1.51 29.70
C THR A 435 -17.81 -1.82 30.27
N VAL A 436 -17.12 -2.86 29.79
CA VAL A 436 -15.77 -3.21 30.29
C VAL A 436 -14.71 -2.61 29.35
N ARG A 437 -13.95 -1.62 29.84
CA ARG A 437 -12.63 -1.28 29.27
C ARG A 437 -11.82 -2.57 29.24
N SER A 438 -11.63 -3.17 28.06
CA SER A 438 -11.00 -4.48 27.91
C SER A 438 -9.61 -4.49 28.57
N PRO A 439 -9.35 -5.35 29.57
CA PRO A 439 -8.03 -5.53 30.18
C PRO A 439 -7.10 -6.41 29.32
N HIS A 440 -7.46 -6.74 28.08
CA HIS A 440 -6.73 -7.70 27.25
C HIS A 440 -5.97 -7.01 26.10
N GLY A 441 -4.73 -7.46 25.89
CA GLY A 441 -3.82 -7.00 24.84
C GLY A 441 -4.32 -7.30 23.41
N PRO A 442 -3.46 -7.18 22.40
CA PRO A 442 -3.82 -7.41 21.00
C PRO A 442 -4.43 -8.81 20.76
N THR A 443 -5.61 -8.85 20.13
CA THR A 443 -6.37 -10.06 19.80
C THR A 443 -6.11 -10.46 18.33
N PRO A 444 -6.06 -11.77 17.99
CA PRO A 444 -5.94 -12.22 16.61
C PRO A 444 -7.24 -12.01 15.80
N PHE A 445 -7.10 -11.52 14.58
CA PHE A 445 -8.16 -11.31 13.58
C PHE A 445 -7.77 -11.96 12.25
N ILE A 446 -8.77 -12.43 11.51
CA ILE A 446 -8.61 -12.92 10.14
C ILE A 446 -9.26 -11.90 9.20
N CYS A 447 -8.47 -11.18 8.40
CA CYS A 447 -9.04 -10.25 7.40
C CYS A 447 -9.72 -11.00 6.24
N ALA A 448 -10.44 -10.31 5.36
CA ALA A 448 -11.14 -10.96 4.24
C ALA A 448 -10.20 -11.82 3.37
N ALA A 449 -8.98 -11.33 3.09
CA ALA A 449 -7.98 -12.07 2.32
C ALA A 449 -7.34 -13.27 3.05
N GLY A 450 -7.68 -13.52 4.32
CA GLY A 450 -7.15 -14.65 5.10
C GLY A 450 -5.92 -14.34 5.95
N HIS A 451 -5.38 -13.11 5.92
CA HIS A 451 -4.25 -12.76 6.77
C HIS A 451 -4.64 -12.72 8.26
N VAL A 452 -3.83 -13.39 9.09
CA VAL A 452 -3.93 -13.35 10.55
C VAL A 452 -3.13 -12.15 11.10
N ILE A 453 -3.78 -11.30 11.89
CA ILE A 453 -3.17 -10.09 12.44
C ILE A 453 -3.55 -9.89 13.91
N ARG A 454 -2.63 -9.35 14.71
CA ARG A 454 -2.93 -8.94 16.09
C ARG A 454 -3.23 -7.45 16.16
N ARG A 455 -4.40 -7.09 16.69
CA ARG A 455 -4.83 -5.69 16.89
C ARG A 455 -5.71 -5.58 18.14
N HIS A 456 -5.86 -4.36 18.67
CA HIS A 456 -6.90 -4.11 19.66
C HIS A 456 -8.27 -4.06 18.98
N CYS A 457 -9.26 -4.73 19.58
CA CYS A 457 -10.64 -4.76 19.07
C CYS A 457 -11.19 -3.35 18.78
N SER A 458 -10.92 -2.38 19.67
CA SER A 458 -11.36 -0.99 19.50
C SER A 458 -10.81 -0.30 18.24
N LYS A 459 -9.60 -0.66 17.80
CA LYS A 459 -8.98 -0.11 16.58
C LYS A 459 -9.57 -0.74 15.33
N VAL A 460 -9.83 -2.05 15.36
CA VAL A 460 -10.52 -2.75 14.27
C VAL A 460 -11.94 -2.22 14.11
N ALA A 461 -12.66 -2.00 15.21
CA ALA A 461 -14.00 -1.41 15.21
C ALA A 461 -14.06 -0.06 14.52
N LYS A 462 -13.18 0.84 14.93
CA LYS A 462 -13.11 2.18 14.34
C LYS A 462 -12.78 2.12 12.85
N ALA A 463 -11.92 1.21 12.41
CA ALA A 463 -11.56 1.06 11.00
C ALA A 463 -12.74 0.54 10.17
N LEU A 464 -13.41 -0.52 10.62
CA LEU A 464 -14.55 -1.09 9.91
C LEU A 464 -15.75 -0.14 9.85
N ALA A 465 -16.01 0.62 10.92
CA ALA A 465 -17.10 1.61 10.96
C ALA A 465 -16.99 2.71 9.89
N VAL A 466 -15.78 2.97 9.38
CA VAL A 466 -15.52 3.96 8.32
C VAL A 466 -15.08 3.31 7.00
N GLY A 467 -15.27 1.99 6.84
CA GLY A 467 -14.91 1.25 5.63
C GLY A 467 -13.40 1.16 5.34
N LYS A 468 -12.54 1.41 6.33
CA LYS A 468 -11.08 1.35 6.16
C LYS A 468 -10.53 -0.07 6.35
N GLN A 469 -9.57 -0.42 5.51
CA GLN A 469 -8.84 -1.69 5.62
C GLN A 469 -7.98 -1.69 6.89
N PHE A 470 -8.30 -2.57 7.83
CA PHE A 470 -7.58 -2.68 9.12
C PHE A 470 -6.36 -3.61 9.04
N CYS A 471 -6.30 -4.45 8.00
CA CYS A 471 -5.18 -5.35 7.77
C CYS A 471 -3.96 -4.60 7.22
N PRO A 472 -2.81 -4.57 7.92
CA PRO A 472 -1.60 -3.90 7.45
C PRO A 472 -1.01 -4.57 6.20
N ILE A 473 -1.27 -5.85 5.97
CA ILE A 473 -0.82 -6.53 4.74
C ILE A 473 -1.66 -6.06 3.56
N CYS A 474 -2.99 -6.17 3.64
CA CYS A 474 -3.87 -5.74 2.55
C CYS A 474 -3.80 -4.23 2.25
N SER A 475 -3.49 -3.40 3.25
CA SER A 475 -3.29 -1.95 3.06
C SER A 475 -1.89 -1.58 2.59
N GLY A 476 -1.00 -2.55 2.36
CA GLY A 476 0.36 -2.29 1.90
C GLY A 476 1.26 -1.60 2.93
N ASN A 477 0.95 -1.73 4.22
CA ASN A 477 1.74 -1.18 5.33
C ASN A 477 2.70 -2.20 5.95
N ARG A 478 2.51 -3.49 5.67
CA ARG A 478 3.37 -4.60 6.11
C ARG A 478 3.57 -5.58 4.96
N ALA A 479 4.82 -5.98 4.74
CA ALA A 479 5.15 -6.96 3.72
C ALA A 479 4.78 -8.37 4.19
N LEU A 480 4.34 -9.17 3.22
CA LEU A 480 4.18 -10.61 3.29
C LEU A 480 4.79 -11.18 2.00
N ALA A 481 5.88 -11.94 2.15
CA ALA A 481 6.51 -12.64 1.05
C ALA A 481 5.52 -13.57 0.34
N GLY A 482 5.59 -13.66 -0.99
CA GLY A 482 4.62 -14.42 -1.78
C GLY A 482 3.28 -13.70 -2.03
N TYR A 483 3.07 -12.50 -1.46
CA TYR A 483 1.81 -11.76 -1.61
C TYR A 483 1.98 -10.31 -2.05
N ASN A 484 2.51 -9.44 -1.19
CA ASN A 484 2.58 -7.99 -1.43
C ASN A 484 3.97 -7.39 -1.23
N SER A 485 4.99 -8.24 -1.17
CA SER A 485 6.37 -7.80 -1.07
C SER A 485 6.80 -7.03 -2.33
N LEU A 486 7.88 -6.25 -2.22
CA LEU A 486 8.50 -5.63 -3.39
C LEU A 486 9.02 -6.68 -4.38
N ALA A 487 9.52 -7.82 -3.88
CA ALA A 487 9.97 -8.94 -4.70
C ALA A 487 8.85 -9.47 -5.60
N GLU A 488 7.65 -9.67 -5.04
CA GLU A 488 6.48 -10.16 -5.76
C GLU A 488 5.90 -9.12 -6.73
N ILE A 489 5.69 -7.89 -6.24
CA ILE A 489 4.97 -6.88 -7.03
C ILE A 489 5.87 -6.26 -8.11
N HIS A 490 7.17 -6.11 -7.84
CA HIS A 490 8.13 -5.48 -8.75
C HIS A 490 9.45 -6.28 -8.87
N PRO A 491 9.43 -7.48 -9.48
CA PRO A 491 10.60 -8.36 -9.56
C PRO A 491 11.81 -7.71 -10.26
N LEU A 492 11.58 -6.93 -11.33
CA LEU A 492 12.64 -6.20 -12.05
C LEU A 492 13.28 -5.08 -11.21
N LEU A 493 12.52 -4.53 -10.26
CA LEU A 493 13.02 -3.52 -9.34
C LEU A 493 13.77 -4.20 -8.18
N ALA A 494 13.25 -5.32 -7.68
CA ALA A 494 13.93 -6.15 -6.68
C ALA A 494 15.31 -6.64 -7.16
N ALA A 495 15.46 -6.92 -8.46
CA ALA A 495 16.76 -7.25 -9.06
C ALA A 495 17.80 -6.11 -9.00
N GLN A 496 17.35 -4.87 -8.80
CA GLN A 496 18.22 -3.68 -8.66
C GLN A 496 18.56 -3.38 -7.20
N TRP A 497 18.24 -4.27 -6.27
CA TRP A 497 18.51 -4.09 -4.83
C TRP A 497 19.99 -4.34 -4.51
N ASP A 498 20.62 -3.43 -3.76
CA ASP A 498 22.01 -3.64 -3.30
C ASP A 498 22.03 -4.54 -2.04
N LEU A 499 22.09 -5.86 -2.25
CA LEU A 499 22.11 -6.85 -1.16
C LEU A 499 23.27 -6.65 -0.17
N GLY A 500 24.40 -6.08 -0.61
CA GLY A 500 25.57 -5.87 0.25
C GLY A 500 25.49 -4.63 1.14
N ARG A 501 24.59 -3.69 0.84
CA ARG A 501 24.46 -2.42 1.58
C ARG A 501 23.13 -2.26 2.33
N ASN A 502 22.18 -3.15 2.11
CA ASN A 502 20.88 -3.10 2.76
C ASN A 502 20.75 -4.25 3.77
N ALA A 503 20.30 -3.92 4.99
CA ALA A 503 19.97 -4.92 6.00
C ALA A 503 18.64 -5.66 5.73
N LEU A 504 17.76 -5.07 4.91
CA LEU A 504 16.47 -5.65 4.52
C LEU A 504 16.55 -6.23 3.11
N THR A 505 15.74 -7.25 2.84
CA THR A 505 15.56 -7.82 1.49
C THR A 505 14.31 -7.25 0.81
N PRO A 506 14.18 -7.38 -0.52
CA PRO A 506 12.95 -7.04 -1.23
C PRO A 506 11.71 -7.82 -0.75
N ALA A 507 11.87 -8.98 -0.11
CA ALA A 507 10.77 -9.75 0.46
C ALA A 507 10.21 -9.13 1.76
N ASP A 508 11.03 -8.34 2.47
CA ASP A 508 10.70 -7.75 3.79
C ASP A 508 9.99 -6.40 3.69
N VAL A 509 9.88 -5.84 2.48
CA VAL A 509 9.38 -4.49 2.25
C VAL A 509 8.24 -4.45 1.25
N VAL A 510 7.41 -3.43 1.37
CA VAL A 510 6.28 -3.15 0.47
C VAL A 510 6.68 -2.04 -0.52
N PRO A 511 6.12 -2.03 -1.74
CA PRO A 511 6.41 -1.00 -2.75
C PRO A 511 6.18 0.44 -2.27
N GLY A 512 5.16 0.67 -1.43
CA GLY A 512 4.84 1.99 -0.88
C GLY A 512 5.71 2.44 0.30
N SER A 513 6.77 1.72 0.66
CA SER A 513 7.59 2.07 1.82
C SER A 513 8.45 3.32 1.58
N ASN A 514 8.45 4.26 2.52
CA ASN A 514 9.32 5.44 2.48
C ASN A 514 10.74 5.19 3.02
N LYS A 515 11.11 3.93 3.32
CA LYS A 515 12.46 3.59 3.74
C LYS A 515 13.46 3.90 2.64
N MET A 516 14.55 4.59 3.01
CA MET A 516 15.67 4.86 2.12
C MET A 516 16.59 3.64 2.10
N VAL A 517 16.90 3.14 0.90
CA VAL A 517 17.73 1.95 0.69
C VAL A 517 18.68 2.20 -0.49
N HIS A 518 19.69 1.33 -0.62
CA HIS A 518 20.66 1.39 -1.70
C HIS A 518 20.24 0.53 -2.90
N TRP A 519 20.41 1.08 -4.10
CA TRP A 519 20.06 0.45 -5.37
C TRP A 519 21.30 0.35 -6.25
N VAL A 520 21.34 -0.68 -7.10
CA VAL A 520 22.32 -0.84 -8.19
C VAL A 520 21.55 -0.88 -9.50
N CYS A 521 21.78 0.10 -10.38
CA CYS A 521 21.15 0.06 -11.70
C CYS A 521 21.79 -1.01 -12.61
N PRO A 522 21.16 -1.41 -13.72
CA PRO A 522 21.73 -2.39 -14.66
C PRO A 522 23.10 -2.02 -15.24
N ARG A 523 23.50 -0.74 -15.17
CA ARG A 523 24.83 -0.26 -15.57
C ARG A 523 25.84 -0.23 -14.42
N GLY A 524 25.52 -0.79 -13.25
CA GLY A 524 26.41 -0.89 -12.09
C GLY A 524 26.45 0.32 -11.16
N HIS A 525 25.83 1.46 -11.51
CA HIS A 525 25.80 2.63 -10.61
C HIS A 525 25.02 2.37 -9.33
N ARG A 526 25.63 2.69 -8.19
CA ARG A 526 25.04 2.58 -6.86
C ARG A 526 24.50 3.92 -6.39
N PHE A 527 23.27 3.95 -5.88
CA PHE A 527 22.64 5.20 -5.41
C PHE A 527 21.61 4.95 -4.31
N PRO A 528 21.45 5.86 -3.34
CA PRO A 528 20.36 5.80 -2.36
C PRO A 528 19.06 6.33 -2.96
N ALA A 529 17.94 5.66 -2.68
CA ALA A 529 16.59 6.17 -2.97
C ALA A 529 15.55 5.49 -2.07
N THR A 530 14.43 6.16 -1.82
CA THR A 530 13.29 5.53 -1.12
C THR A 530 12.58 4.52 -2.01
N ILE A 531 12.06 3.44 -1.43
CA ILE A 531 11.35 2.38 -2.15
C ILE A 531 10.11 2.93 -2.89
N ALA A 532 9.30 3.76 -2.23
CA ALA A 532 8.12 4.38 -2.84
C ALA A 532 8.44 5.21 -4.09
N ASN A 533 9.48 6.06 -4.06
CA ASN A 533 9.89 6.83 -5.24
C ASN A 533 10.34 5.96 -6.41
N ARG A 534 10.92 4.78 -6.13
CA ARG A 534 11.36 3.84 -7.16
C ARG A 534 10.20 3.02 -7.72
N ALA A 535 9.37 2.47 -6.85
CA ALA A 535 8.30 1.57 -7.22
C ALA A 535 7.05 2.28 -7.75
N LEU A 536 6.65 3.41 -7.16
CA LEU A 536 5.43 4.14 -7.51
C LEU A 536 5.70 5.29 -8.49
N ASN A 537 6.79 6.04 -8.30
CA ASN A 537 7.09 7.23 -9.12
C ASN A 537 8.05 6.95 -10.30
N GLY A 538 8.61 5.72 -10.40
CA GLY A 538 9.49 5.32 -11.50
C GLY A 538 10.82 6.09 -11.56
N SER A 539 11.24 6.74 -10.47
CA SER A 539 12.52 7.48 -10.43
C SER A 539 13.68 6.57 -10.82
N GLY A 540 14.62 7.03 -11.65
CA GLY A 540 15.73 6.24 -12.19
C GLY A 540 17.07 6.45 -11.48
N CYS A 541 18.11 5.80 -11.99
CA CYS A 541 19.49 6.17 -11.63
C CYS A 541 19.81 7.56 -12.19
N ALA A 542 20.20 8.50 -11.31
CA ALA A 542 20.50 9.88 -11.68
C ALA A 542 21.68 10.02 -12.65
N VAL A 543 22.66 9.10 -12.59
CA VAL A 543 23.78 9.05 -13.54
C VAL A 543 23.26 8.65 -14.92
N CYS A 544 22.49 7.56 -15.02
CA CYS A 544 21.92 7.10 -16.29
C CYS A 544 20.98 8.11 -16.95
N ALA A 545 20.26 8.89 -16.13
CA ALA A 545 19.32 9.91 -16.58
C ALA A 545 19.96 11.29 -16.82
N ASN A 546 21.29 11.44 -16.63
CA ASN A 546 21.99 12.72 -16.70
C ASN A 546 21.36 13.80 -15.79
N PHE A 547 21.14 13.45 -14.53
CA PHE A 547 20.82 14.38 -13.45
C PHE A 547 21.94 14.50 -12.41
N ALA A 548 22.86 13.54 -12.37
CA ALA A 548 24.07 13.57 -11.54
C ALA A 548 25.31 13.23 -12.39
N VAL A 549 26.44 13.83 -12.05
CA VAL A 549 27.73 13.62 -12.76
C VAL A 549 28.50 12.50 -12.06
N LEU A 550 29.01 11.56 -12.87
CA LEU A 550 29.99 10.56 -12.48
C LEU A 550 31.15 10.66 -13.49
N ALA A 551 32.28 11.19 -13.02
CA ALA A 551 33.48 11.36 -13.83
C ALA A 551 33.95 10.01 -14.40
N GLY A 552 34.40 10.03 -15.66
CA GLY A 552 34.77 8.84 -16.43
C GLY A 552 33.57 8.05 -16.97
N THR A 553 32.33 8.51 -16.77
CA THR A 553 31.13 7.79 -17.21
C THR A 553 30.18 8.66 -18.03
N ASN A 554 29.64 9.73 -17.45
CA ASN A 554 28.63 10.57 -18.10
C ASN A 554 28.98 12.07 -18.10
N ASP A 555 30.19 12.42 -17.69
CA ASP A 555 30.71 13.77 -17.77
C ASP A 555 30.96 14.21 -19.23
N LEU A 556 31.13 15.52 -19.42
CA LEU A 556 31.27 16.13 -20.74
C LEU A 556 32.60 15.73 -21.40
N ALA A 557 33.68 15.61 -20.64
CA ALA A 557 34.99 15.21 -21.17
C ALA A 557 34.94 13.82 -21.78
N THR A 558 34.34 12.87 -21.06
CA THR A 558 34.18 11.47 -21.50
C THR A 558 33.21 11.35 -22.68
N THR A 559 32.05 12.01 -22.61
CA THR A 559 30.98 11.81 -23.60
C THR A 559 31.11 12.68 -24.85
N HIS A 560 31.77 13.83 -24.76
CA HIS A 560 31.93 14.79 -25.88
C HIS A 560 33.34 15.43 -25.85
N PRO A 561 34.41 14.64 -26.06
CA PRO A 561 35.79 15.10 -25.93
C PRO A 561 36.12 16.29 -26.86
N ALA A 562 35.55 16.33 -28.06
CA ALA A 562 35.73 17.47 -28.98
C ALA A 562 35.16 18.79 -28.44
N LEU A 563 34.04 18.74 -27.69
CA LEU A 563 33.50 19.94 -27.04
C LEU A 563 34.35 20.32 -25.84
N ALA A 564 34.77 19.34 -25.04
CA ALA A 564 35.64 19.58 -23.88
C ALA A 564 36.98 20.22 -24.30
N ALA A 565 37.52 19.90 -25.48
CA ALA A 565 38.72 20.53 -26.02
C ALA A 565 38.55 22.04 -26.33
N GLU A 566 37.32 22.49 -26.61
CA GLU A 566 37.00 23.91 -26.81
C GLU A 566 36.56 24.62 -25.51
N TRP A 567 36.70 23.96 -24.36
CA TRP A 567 36.36 24.57 -23.07
C TRP A 567 37.30 25.74 -22.77
N HIS A 568 36.75 26.88 -22.36
CA HIS A 568 37.60 28.03 -22.07
C HIS A 568 38.40 27.79 -20.78
N PRO A 569 39.74 27.99 -20.77
CA PRO A 569 40.60 27.67 -19.63
C PRO A 569 40.36 28.50 -18.37
N TYR A 570 39.96 29.78 -18.51
CA TYR A 570 39.90 30.72 -17.38
C TYR A 570 38.52 31.27 -17.01
N PHE A 571 37.51 31.21 -17.91
CA PHE A 571 36.24 31.92 -17.70
C PHE A 571 35.12 31.08 -17.11
N ASN A 572 35.37 29.80 -16.81
CA ASN A 572 34.37 28.91 -16.19
C ASN A 572 34.61 28.68 -14.68
N GLY A 573 35.53 29.43 -14.07
CA GLY A 573 35.92 29.24 -12.66
C GLY A 573 36.43 27.82 -12.41
N ASP A 574 36.00 27.22 -11.31
CA ASP A 574 36.36 25.84 -10.94
C ASP A 574 35.60 24.75 -11.72
N VAL A 575 34.67 25.14 -12.62
CA VAL A 575 33.86 24.18 -13.37
C VAL A 575 34.65 23.63 -14.56
N ARG A 576 34.97 22.35 -14.48
CA ARG A 576 35.69 21.60 -15.51
C ARG A 576 34.76 20.66 -16.29
N PRO A 577 35.11 20.28 -17.53
CA PRO A 577 34.33 19.33 -18.34
C PRO A 577 34.07 17.98 -17.64
N GLU A 578 34.96 17.52 -16.76
CA GLU A 578 34.84 16.27 -15.99
C GLU A 578 33.82 16.36 -14.86
N LEU A 579 33.42 17.58 -14.46
CA LEU A 579 32.51 17.86 -13.35
C LEU A 579 31.09 18.23 -13.81
N ILE A 580 30.81 18.16 -15.11
CA ILE A 580 29.50 18.51 -15.67
C ILE A 580 29.01 17.46 -16.65
N ILE A 581 27.71 17.32 -16.74
CA ILE A 581 27.03 16.46 -17.72
C ILE A 581 26.60 17.27 -18.95
N SER A 582 26.51 16.59 -20.09
CA SER A 582 26.06 17.20 -21.35
C SER A 582 24.63 17.76 -21.32
N GLY A 583 23.82 17.36 -20.34
CA GLY A 583 22.46 17.87 -20.11
C GLY A 583 22.39 19.19 -19.32
N SER A 584 23.52 19.76 -18.88
CA SER A 584 23.53 21.01 -18.13
C SER A 584 22.88 22.16 -18.92
N ARG A 585 22.04 22.95 -18.23
CA ARG A 585 21.32 24.10 -18.80
C ARG A 585 22.11 25.41 -18.72
N ASN A 586 23.24 25.40 -18.02
CA ASN A 586 24.06 26.59 -17.83
C ASN A 586 24.77 26.99 -19.13
N LYS A 587 25.03 28.29 -19.27
CA LYS A 587 25.91 28.82 -20.31
C LYS A 587 27.35 28.76 -19.79
N PHE A 588 28.25 28.31 -20.65
CA PHE A 588 29.67 28.23 -20.38
C PHE A 588 30.44 29.01 -21.43
N ALA A 589 31.64 29.44 -21.06
CA ALA A 589 32.60 30.07 -21.96
C ALA A 589 33.35 28.99 -22.76
N TRP A 590 33.49 29.24 -24.05
CA TRP A 590 34.19 28.38 -25.00
C TRP A 590 35.26 29.19 -25.73
N LEU A 591 36.35 28.52 -26.11
CA LEU A 591 37.43 29.07 -26.91
C LEU A 591 37.47 28.33 -28.24
N CYS A 592 37.19 29.01 -29.35
CA CYS A 592 37.30 28.38 -30.67
C CYS A 592 38.76 28.26 -31.11
N PRO A 593 39.07 27.42 -32.12
CA PRO A 593 40.43 27.28 -32.66
C PRO A 593 41.07 28.59 -33.16
N ASN A 594 40.25 29.57 -33.56
CA ASN A 594 40.71 30.90 -33.99
C ASN A 594 40.91 31.88 -32.83
N GLY A 595 40.85 31.42 -31.56
CA GLY A 595 41.12 32.23 -30.37
C GLY A 595 39.95 33.07 -29.86
N HIS A 596 38.77 33.03 -30.49
CA HIS A 596 37.61 33.79 -30.01
C HIS A 596 36.93 33.13 -28.81
N THR A 597 36.62 33.95 -27.81
CA THR A 597 35.85 33.55 -26.63
C THR A 597 34.35 33.81 -26.84
N TYR A 598 33.51 32.82 -26.52
CA TYR A 598 32.06 32.95 -26.68
C TYR A 598 31.25 32.13 -25.67
N TRP A 599 30.03 32.58 -25.36
CA TRP A 599 29.18 31.97 -24.33
C TRP A 599 28.00 31.21 -24.92
N LYS A 600 27.90 29.90 -24.65
CA LYS A 600 26.81 29.04 -25.13
C LYS A 600 26.51 27.93 -24.13
N THR A 601 25.29 27.39 -24.19
CA THR A 601 24.95 26.14 -23.51
C THR A 601 25.51 24.94 -24.27
N ILE A 602 25.79 23.84 -23.57
CA ILE A 602 26.27 22.60 -24.19
C ILE A 602 25.29 22.09 -25.25
N GLN A 603 23.98 22.18 -24.99
CA GLN A 603 22.97 21.77 -25.97
C GLN A 603 23.07 22.54 -27.30
N LYS A 604 23.34 23.86 -27.25
CA LYS A 604 23.54 24.66 -28.47
C LYS A 604 24.83 24.26 -29.20
N ARG A 605 25.90 23.96 -28.46
CA ARG A 605 27.15 23.42 -29.02
C ARG A 605 26.92 22.08 -29.72
N LYS A 606 26.19 21.15 -29.09
CA LYS A 606 25.80 19.85 -29.69
C LYS A 606 24.98 19.99 -30.96
N SER A 607 24.16 21.03 -31.06
CA SER A 607 23.39 21.34 -32.28
C SER A 607 24.22 22.00 -33.41
N GLY A 608 25.54 22.11 -33.25
CA GLY A 608 26.44 22.68 -34.26
C GLY A 608 26.59 24.21 -34.19
N GLN A 609 26.05 24.89 -33.18
CA GLN A 609 26.25 26.33 -33.02
C GLN A 609 27.61 26.61 -32.36
N GLY A 610 28.58 27.02 -33.16
CA GLY A 610 29.92 27.43 -32.71
C GLY A 610 30.08 28.93 -32.49
N CYS A 611 31.30 29.42 -32.70
CA CYS A 611 31.68 30.82 -32.54
C CYS A 611 30.93 31.74 -33.52
N SER A 612 30.27 32.77 -32.99
CA SER A 612 29.52 33.76 -33.79
C SER A 612 30.41 34.67 -34.63
N THR A 613 31.66 34.93 -34.20
CA THR A 613 32.63 35.71 -34.97
C THR A 613 33.10 34.93 -36.21
N CYS A 614 33.55 33.69 -36.05
CA CYS A 614 33.92 32.82 -37.18
C CYS A 614 32.76 32.57 -38.15
N SER A 615 31.51 32.48 -37.66
CA SER A 615 30.34 32.29 -38.53
C SER A 615 29.81 33.59 -39.15
N GLY A 616 30.48 34.74 -38.92
CA GLY A 616 30.06 36.05 -39.43
C GLY A 616 28.74 36.60 -38.87
N ARG A 617 28.23 36.03 -37.76
CA ARG A 617 26.98 36.45 -37.10
C ARG A 617 27.19 37.58 -36.09
N HIS A 618 28.40 37.68 -35.54
CA HIS A 618 28.86 38.81 -34.73
C HIS A 618 29.97 39.52 -35.51
N VAL A 619 29.89 40.84 -35.61
CA VAL A 619 30.93 41.65 -36.25
C VAL A 619 31.92 42.08 -35.18
N GLU A 620 33.19 41.77 -35.40
CA GLU A 620 34.31 42.18 -34.57
C GLU A 620 35.25 43.03 -35.45
N ALA A 621 35.36 44.31 -35.12
CA ALA A 621 36.21 45.24 -35.86
C ALA A 621 37.69 44.78 -35.79
N GLY A 622 38.38 44.80 -36.92
CA GLY A 622 39.75 44.32 -37.06
C GLY A 622 39.86 42.81 -37.31
N ILE A 623 38.75 42.06 -37.32
CA ILE A 623 38.77 40.60 -37.57
C ILE A 623 37.92 40.22 -38.78
N ASN A 624 36.61 40.46 -38.71
CA ASN A 624 35.65 39.96 -39.71
C ASN A 624 34.74 41.03 -40.29
N ASP A 625 35.00 42.30 -39.96
CA ASP A 625 34.29 43.43 -40.54
C ASP A 625 34.66 43.66 -42.02
N LEU A 626 33.82 44.41 -42.72
CA LEU A 626 33.96 44.66 -44.15
C LEU A 626 35.22 45.48 -44.46
N ALA A 627 35.58 46.45 -43.62
CA ALA A 627 36.78 47.26 -43.84
C ALA A 627 38.06 46.42 -43.73
N THR A 628 38.12 45.51 -42.76
CA THR A 628 39.27 44.60 -42.62
C THR A 628 39.33 43.55 -43.73
N THR A 629 38.20 42.89 -44.03
CA THR A 629 38.20 41.74 -44.96
C THR A 629 38.13 42.14 -46.43
N HIS A 630 37.53 43.30 -46.75
CA HIS A 630 37.30 43.77 -48.12
C HIS A 630 37.54 45.28 -48.26
N PRO A 631 38.77 45.77 -48.03
CA PRO A 631 39.08 47.20 -47.99
C PRO A 631 38.71 47.95 -49.28
N GLY A 632 38.89 47.30 -50.45
CA GLY A 632 38.51 47.91 -51.73
C GLY A 632 37.00 48.13 -51.90
N ILE A 633 36.16 47.28 -51.29
CA ILE A 633 34.70 47.47 -51.28
C ILE A 633 34.31 48.48 -50.21
N ALA A 634 34.95 48.47 -49.05
CA ALA A 634 34.74 49.47 -48.01
C ALA A 634 35.10 50.89 -48.47
N ALA A 635 36.06 51.06 -49.39
CA ALA A 635 36.40 52.34 -49.99
C ALA A 635 35.27 52.94 -50.85
N GLU A 636 34.35 52.11 -51.36
CA GLU A 636 33.16 52.56 -52.08
C GLU A 636 31.99 52.90 -51.14
N TRP A 637 32.18 52.86 -49.82
CA TRP A 637 31.13 53.20 -48.87
C TRP A 637 30.78 54.69 -48.97
N HIS A 638 29.50 55.03 -49.09
CA HIS A 638 29.12 56.43 -49.20
C HIS A 638 29.42 57.19 -47.88
N PRO A 639 30.10 58.35 -47.91
CA PRO A 639 30.61 59.01 -46.70
C PRO A 639 29.54 59.56 -45.76
N VAL A 640 28.39 59.99 -46.29
CA VAL A 640 27.32 60.64 -45.49
C VAL A 640 26.00 59.84 -45.42
N LYS A 641 25.54 59.23 -46.52
CA LYS A 641 24.20 58.61 -46.62
C LYS A 641 23.96 57.37 -45.74
N ASN A 642 25.00 56.80 -45.13
CA ASN A 642 24.87 55.63 -44.26
C ASN A 642 24.72 55.98 -42.76
N GLY A 643 24.75 57.27 -42.40
CA GLY A 643 24.70 57.71 -41.01
C GLY A 643 25.80 57.03 -40.18
N ASP A 644 25.44 56.48 -39.02
CA ASP A 644 26.37 55.81 -38.09
C ASP A 644 26.80 54.40 -38.54
N LEU A 645 26.24 53.87 -39.63
CA LEU A 645 26.62 52.56 -40.14
C LEU A 645 27.92 52.66 -40.95
N THR A 646 29.01 52.15 -40.39
CA THR A 646 30.34 52.11 -41.02
C THR A 646 30.68 50.72 -41.54
N PRO A 647 31.69 50.57 -42.42
CA PRO A 647 32.21 49.27 -42.83
C PRO A 647 32.71 48.39 -41.67
N HIS A 648 33.02 48.97 -40.50
CA HIS A 648 33.40 48.22 -39.30
C HIS A 648 32.21 47.57 -38.58
N HIS A 649 30.97 47.93 -38.92
CA HIS A 649 29.74 47.44 -38.28
C HIS A 649 29.04 46.29 -39.03
N VAL A 650 29.62 45.82 -40.14
CA VAL A 650 29.02 44.79 -41.01
C VAL A 650 30.08 43.78 -41.46
N THR A 651 29.69 42.51 -41.61
CA THR A 651 30.52 41.50 -42.27
C THR A 651 30.28 41.51 -43.78
N PHE A 652 31.20 40.95 -44.56
CA PHE A 652 31.05 40.85 -46.02
C PHE A 652 29.77 40.11 -46.45
N GLY A 653 29.25 39.18 -45.66
CA GLY A 653 28.03 38.42 -45.95
C GLY A 653 26.72 39.10 -45.53
N SER A 654 26.75 40.32 -45.00
CA SER A 654 25.57 41.00 -44.47
C SER A 654 24.54 41.34 -45.54
N ASP A 655 23.26 41.15 -45.23
CA ASP A 655 22.12 41.56 -46.04
C ASP A 655 21.66 43.01 -45.76
N LYS A 656 22.34 43.72 -44.84
CA LYS A 656 22.04 45.13 -44.55
C LYS A 656 22.24 45.98 -45.80
N MET A 657 21.23 46.80 -46.08
CA MET A 657 21.27 47.80 -47.16
C MET A 657 22.23 48.93 -46.77
N ALA A 658 23.13 49.28 -47.68
CA ALA A 658 24.03 50.42 -47.57
C ALA A 658 24.03 51.23 -48.88
N TYR A 659 24.35 52.51 -48.78
CA TYR A 659 24.63 53.39 -49.91
C TYR A 659 26.11 53.29 -50.29
N TRP A 660 26.36 53.13 -51.58
CA TRP A 660 27.68 53.01 -52.18
C TRP A 660 27.92 54.20 -53.10
N LEU A 661 29.16 54.64 -53.19
CA LEU A 661 29.63 55.67 -54.11
C LEU A 661 30.65 55.04 -55.06
N CYS A 662 30.30 54.84 -56.32
CA CYS A 662 31.26 54.30 -57.28
C CYS A 662 32.28 55.34 -57.72
N GLN A 663 33.38 54.90 -58.35
CA GLN A 663 34.45 55.76 -58.85
C GLN A 663 33.99 56.87 -59.81
N THR A 664 32.90 56.67 -60.55
CA THR A 664 32.33 57.71 -61.43
C THR A 664 31.42 58.71 -60.71
N GLY A 665 31.34 58.65 -59.37
CA GLY A 665 30.57 59.58 -58.56
C GLY A 665 29.08 59.26 -58.39
N HIS A 666 28.56 58.14 -58.91
CA HIS A 666 27.16 57.78 -58.69
C HIS A 666 26.96 57.13 -57.33
N ASP A 667 25.97 57.59 -56.58
CA ASP A 667 25.52 56.93 -55.38
C ASP A 667 24.34 55.99 -55.62
N TYR A 668 24.33 54.83 -54.98
CA TYR A 668 23.26 53.84 -55.14
C TYR A 668 23.10 52.93 -53.91
N PRO A 669 21.87 52.51 -53.56
CA PRO A 669 21.65 51.57 -52.48
C PRO A 669 21.81 50.12 -52.96
N ALA A 670 22.56 49.30 -52.20
CA ALA A 670 22.67 47.86 -52.40
C ALA A 670 23.03 47.16 -51.06
N PRO A 671 22.65 45.88 -50.86
CA PRO A 671 23.07 45.14 -49.67
C PRO A 671 24.55 44.76 -49.75
N VAL A 672 25.22 44.66 -48.60
CA VAL A 672 26.68 44.40 -48.53
C VAL A 672 27.08 43.12 -49.26
N ASN A 673 26.33 42.03 -49.06
CA ASN A 673 26.58 40.75 -49.72
C ASN A 673 26.50 40.81 -51.26
N ASN A 674 25.75 41.75 -51.85
CA ASN A 674 25.71 41.96 -53.31
C ASN A 674 26.97 42.65 -53.84
N ARG A 675 27.79 43.28 -52.98
CA ARG A 675 29.06 43.90 -53.38
C ARG A 675 30.26 42.96 -53.23
N THR A 676 30.17 42.00 -52.32
CA THR A 676 31.29 41.13 -51.89
C THR A 676 31.15 39.67 -52.37
N GLY A 677 29.92 39.20 -52.64
CA GLY A 677 29.65 37.81 -53.00
C GLY A 677 30.14 37.40 -54.40
N SER A 678 30.00 36.10 -54.72
CA SER A 678 30.44 35.53 -56.00
C SER A 678 29.71 36.08 -57.23
N LYS A 679 28.48 36.59 -57.06
CA LYS A 679 27.69 37.29 -58.08
C LYS A 679 27.67 38.80 -57.85
N LYS A 680 28.82 39.39 -57.47
CA LYS A 680 28.89 40.81 -57.12
C LYS A 680 28.39 41.72 -58.24
N ALA A 681 27.54 42.68 -57.89
CA ALA A 681 27.00 43.67 -58.79
C ALA A 681 27.54 45.07 -58.43
N GLY A 682 28.18 45.73 -59.39
CA GLY A 682 28.63 47.12 -59.29
C GLY A 682 27.51 48.14 -59.42
N CYS A 683 27.88 49.41 -59.57
CA CYS A 683 26.96 50.52 -59.80
C CYS A 683 25.96 50.19 -60.93
N PRO A 684 24.64 50.22 -60.66
CA PRO A 684 23.63 49.86 -61.64
C PRO A 684 23.56 50.86 -62.79
N PHE A 685 24.04 52.09 -62.59
CA PHE A 685 24.09 53.12 -63.62
C PHE A 685 25.27 52.91 -64.57
N CYS A 686 26.48 52.67 -64.03
CA CYS A 686 27.68 52.36 -64.83
C CYS A 686 27.51 51.06 -65.65
N SER A 687 26.79 50.09 -65.11
CA SER A 687 26.52 48.82 -65.80
C SER A 687 25.25 48.85 -66.68
N HIS A 688 24.63 50.01 -66.90
CA HIS A 688 23.41 50.18 -67.71
C HIS A 688 22.23 49.28 -67.30
N ARG A 689 22.12 48.93 -66.01
CA ARG A 689 20.97 48.18 -65.46
C ARG A 689 19.86 49.10 -64.95
N LYS A 690 20.19 50.35 -64.60
CA LYS A 690 19.25 51.42 -64.24
C LYS A 690 19.56 52.68 -65.03
N LEU A 691 18.51 53.42 -65.39
CA LEU A 691 18.59 54.71 -66.04
C LEU A 691 19.06 55.78 -65.05
N LEU A 692 19.99 56.62 -65.49
CA LEU A 692 20.37 57.89 -64.90
C LEU A 692 20.35 58.93 -66.02
N CYS A 693 19.33 59.78 -66.01
CA CYS A 693 19.15 60.86 -66.97
C CYS A 693 20.37 61.79 -66.96
N GLY A 694 20.84 62.18 -68.13
CA GLY A 694 22.05 62.96 -68.34
C GLY A 694 23.35 62.15 -68.32
N PHE A 695 23.32 60.84 -68.01
CA PHE A 695 24.52 60.00 -67.96
C PHE A 695 24.48 58.81 -68.92
N ASN A 696 23.44 57.98 -68.84
CA ASN A 696 23.34 56.72 -69.60
C ASN A 696 22.03 56.56 -70.38
N ASP A 697 21.23 57.61 -70.44
CA ASP A 697 20.05 57.69 -71.30
C ASP A 697 20.43 57.74 -72.79
N LEU A 698 19.45 57.46 -73.66
CA LEU A 698 19.64 57.44 -75.10
C LEU A 698 20.04 58.80 -75.66
N ALA A 699 19.47 59.90 -75.16
CA ALA A 699 19.83 61.24 -75.61
C ALA A 699 21.28 61.59 -75.28
N CYS A 700 21.78 61.21 -74.11
CA CYS A 700 23.15 61.46 -73.70
C CYS A 700 24.17 60.55 -74.43
N LYS A 701 23.91 59.24 -74.52
CA LYS A 701 24.88 58.29 -75.13
C LYS A 701 24.86 58.31 -76.65
N HIS A 702 23.70 58.54 -77.26
CA HIS A 702 23.51 58.49 -78.70
C HIS A 702 22.64 59.67 -79.19
N PRO A 703 23.10 60.92 -79.02
CA PRO A 703 22.35 62.12 -79.41
C PRO A 703 21.97 62.11 -80.91
N ASP A 704 22.81 61.50 -81.73
CA ASP A 704 22.62 61.28 -83.15
C ASP A 704 21.46 60.35 -83.51
N LEU A 705 21.17 59.36 -82.66
CA LEU A 705 20.02 58.47 -82.86
C LEU A 705 18.80 58.95 -82.06
N ALA A 706 19.02 59.74 -81.01
CA ALA A 706 17.95 60.39 -80.27
C ALA A 706 17.19 61.41 -81.13
N SER A 707 17.81 62.01 -82.16
CA SER A 707 17.10 62.87 -83.13
C SER A 707 16.07 62.11 -83.97
N ASP A 708 16.27 60.81 -84.16
CA ASP A 708 15.31 59.93 -84.85
C ASP A 708 14.20 59.44 -83.91
N TRP A 709 14.21 59.79 -82.61
CA TRP A 709 13.27 59.27 -81.63
C TRP A 709 11.87 59.87 -81.79
N ALA A 710 10.86 59.02 -81.96
CA ALA A 710 9.47 59.44 -82.09
C ALA A 710 8.73 59.30 -80.75
N THR A 711 8.60 60.40 -80.01
CA THR A 711 7.97 60.43 -78.68
C THR A 711 6.51 59.95 -78.71
N ASP A 712 5.77 60.35 -79.73
CA ASP A 712 4.39 59.94 -79.99
C ASP A 712 4.26 58.43 -80.22
N LEU A 713 5.19 57.82 -80.97
CA LEU A 713 5.22 56.37 -81.20
C LEU A 713 5.67 55.56 -79.98
N ASN A 714 6.26 56.22 -78.97
CA ASN A 714 6.77 55.58 -77.75
C ASN A 714 5.94 55.92 -76.51
N GLY A 715 4.67 56.33 -76.69
CA GLY A 715 3.75 56.56 -75.58
C GLY A 715 4.12 57.77 -74.71
N GLY A 716 4.75 58.79 -75.30
CA GLY A 716 5.12 60.02 -74.60
C GLY A 716 6.52 60.01 -73.97
N LEU A 717 7.24 58.88 -73.98
CA LEU A 717 8.59 58.79 -73.42
C LEU A 717 9.60 59.56 -74.28
N ALA A 718 10.37 60.44 -73.65
CA ALA A 718 11.48 61.13 -74.30
C ALA A 718 12.72 60.24 -74.41
N ALA A 719 13.63 60.56 -75.35
CA ALA A 719 14.90 59.85 -75.48
C ALA A 719 15.79 59.97 -74.23
N SER A 720 15.62 61.01 -73.41
CA SER A 720 16.31 61.18 -72.13
C SER A 720 15.75 60.27 -71.01
N GLU A 721 14.60 59.65 -71.22
CA GLU A 721 13.89 58.82 -70.23
C GLU A 721 14.03 57.32 -70.48
N VAL A 722 14.93 56.93 -71.39
CA VAL A 722 15.11 55.52 -71.78
C VAL A 722 16.59 55.14 -71.85
N LEU A 723 16.89 53.90 -71.45
CA LEU A 723 18.20 53.30 -71.69
C LEU A 723 18.29 52.83 -73.15
N PRO A 724 19.47 52.91 -73.79
CA PRO A 724 19.76 52.17 -75.01
C PRO A 724 19.72 50.66 -74.72
N GLY A 725 18.60 50.01 -75.07
CA GLY A 725 18.31 48.64 -74.63
C GLY A 725 17.68 47.76 -75.71
N SER A 726 17.24 46.56 -75.31
CA SER A 726 16.64 45.56 -76.20
C SER A 726 15.14 45.72 -76.41
N SER A 727 14.52 46.78 -75.90
CA SER A 727 13.10 47.07 -76.12
C SER A 727 12.86 47.53 -77.56
N LEU A 728 11.76 47.06 -78.17
CA LEU A 728 11.28 47.56 -79.46
C LEU A 728 10.77 49.00 -79.29
N ARG A 729 11.25 49.94 -80.10
CA ARG A 729 10.92 51.38 -79.99
C ARG A 729 10.58 51.98 -81.36
N GLY A 730 9.77 53.04 -81.32
CA GLY A 730 9.29 53.83 -82.46
C GLY A 730 10.33 54.85 -82.95
N TRP A 731 10.68 54.67 -84.21
CA TRP A 731 11.59 55.39 -85.11
C TRP A 731 10.91 56.45 -85.97
N ARG A 732 11.30 57.74 -86.02
CA ARG A 732 10.94 58.62 -87.15
C ARG A 732 12.14 59.48 -87.56
N CYS A 733 12.67 59.26 -88.76
CA CYS A 733 13.81 60.05 -89.24
C CYS A 733 13.39 61.43 -89.78
N ALA A 734 14.38 62.29 -90.05
CA ALA A 734 14.16 63.62 -90.63
C ALA A 734 13.39 63.63 -91.96
N PHE A 735 13.45 62.53 -92.73
CA PHE A 735 12.71 62.35 -93.98
C PHE A 735 11.29 61.77 -93.79
N GLY A 736 10.84 61.64 -92.54
CA GLY A 736 9.49 61.17 -92.19
C GLY A 736 9.30 59.64 -92.19
N HIS A 737 10.34 58.84 -92.45
CA HIS A 737 10.21 57.38 -92.42
C HIS A 737 10.03 56.83 -91.00
N GLU A 738 8.90 56.16 -90.77
CA GLU A 738 8.61 55.50 -89.50
C GLU A 738 9.05 54.02 -89.47
N GLN A 739 9.65 53.58 -88.36
CA GLN A 739 10.08 52.19 -88.17
C GLN A 739 10.03 51.76 -86.70
N HIS A 740 9.63 50.52 -86.43
CA HIS A 740 9.73 49.92 -85.10
C HIS A 740 10.91 48.95 -85.05
N MET A 741 11.93 49.25 -84.25
CA MET A 741 13.09 48.37 -84.09
C MET A 741 13.78 48.56 -82.74
N MET A 742 14.52 47.54 -82.30
CA MET A 742 15.36 47.62 -81.11
C MET A 742 16.50 48.62 -81.32
N PHE A 743 16.92 49.32 -80.27
CA PHE A 743 18.03 50.27 -80.32
C PHE A 743 19.29 49.67 -80.95
N ARG A 744 19.70 48.46 -80.56
CA ARG A 744 20.90 47.79 -81.13
C ARG A 744 20.85 47.62 -82.66
N ASN A 745 19.65 47.41 -83.22
CA ASN A 745 19.46 47.25 -84.66
C ASN A 745 19.51 48.62 -85.35
N ARG A 746 18.91 49.64 -84.72
CA ARG A 746 18.98 51.04 -85.20
C ARG A 746 20.42 51.55 -85.20
N LEU A 747 21.16 51.26 -84.14
CA LEU A 747 22.59 51.59 -84.00
C LEU A 747 23.43 50.89 -85.06
N ARG A 748 23.23 49.59 -85.29
CA ARG A 748 23.94 48.83 -86.34
C ARG A 748 23.65 49.36 -87.75
N ALA A 749 22.40 49.76 -88.01
CA ALA A 749 22.00 50.36 -89.28
C ALA A 749 22.51 51.79 -89.48
N GLY A 750 22.96 52.46 -88.41
CA GLY A 750 23.40 53.86 -88.42
C GLY A 750 22.26 54.87 -88.52
N GLY A 751 21.00 54.46 -88.30
CA GLY A 751 19.79 55.28 -88.46
C GLY A 751 18.71 54.56 -89.27
N CYS A 752 17.84 55.30 -89.96
CA CYS A 752 16.76 54.72 -90.76
C CYS A 752 17.26 53.84 -91.91
N THR A 753 16.78 52.59 -92.00
CA THR A 753 17.21 51.66 -93.07
C THR A 753 16.61 51.99 -94.44
N LYS A 754 15.57 52.83 -94.50
CA LYS A 754 14.98 53.32 -95.76
C LYS A 754 15.72 54.54 -96.33
N CYS A 755 16.56 55.20 -95.54
CA CYS A 755 17.39 56.30 -96.01
C CYS A 755 18.70 55.79 -96.64
N PRO A 756 19.21 56.49 -97.67
CA PRO A 756 20.59 56.32 -98.15
C PRO A 756 21.59 56.39 -96.99
N VAL A 757 22.67 55.63 -97.06
CA VAL A 757 23.55 55.36 -95.89
C VAL A 757 24.19 56.65 -95.36
N GLU A 758 24.55 57.57 -96.25
CA GLU A 758 25.10 58.90 -96.02
C GLU A 758 24.14 59.84 -95.30
N GLU A 759 22.83 59.66 -95.44
CA GLU A 759 21.79 60.52 -94.86
C GLU A 759 21.26 60.00 -93.51
N ARG A 760 21.78 58.88 -93.02
CA ARG A 760 21.30 58.30 -91.76
C ARG A 760 21.84 59.08 -90.56
N ALA A 761 20.95 59.37 -89.61
CA ALA A 761 21.26 60.24 -88.46
C ALA A 761 22.51 59.82 -87.67
N GLY A 762 22.74 58.52 -87.48
CA GLY A 762 23.93 58.00 -86.82
C GLY A 762 25.23 58.15 -87.61
N ARG A 763 25.17 58.19 -88.96
CA ARG A 763 26.34 58.45 -89.82
C ARG A 763 26.65 59.94 -89.89
N ILE A 764 25.62 60.78 -90.04
CA ILE A 764 25.73 62.25 -89.99
C ILE A 764 26.34 62.67 -88.64
N GLY A 765 25.79 62.18 -87.52
CA GLY A 765 26.28 62.50 -86.18
C GLY A 765 27.68 61.96 -85.89
N ARG A 766 28.11 60.86 -86.53
CA ARG A 766 29.50 60.36 -86.43
C ARG A 766 30.47 61.26 -87.19
N ILE A 767 30.14 61.68 -88.41
CA ILE A 767 30.96 62.61 -89.21
C ILE A 767 31.09 63.97 -88.50
N ALA A 768 30.00 64.48 -87.92
CA ALA A 768 30.01 65.72 -87.15
C ALA A 768 30.93 65.64 -85.92
N ARG A 769 30.92 64.52 -85.19
CA ARG A 769 31.80 64.29 -84.03
C ARG A 769 33.27 64.09 -84.41
N MET A 770 33.56 63.43 -85.53
CA MET A 770 34.93 63.30 -86.07
C MET A 770 35.53 64.66 -86.43
N LYS A 771 34.73 65.54 -87.08
CA LYS A 771 35.14 66.92 -87.38
C LYS A 771 35.38 67.77 -86.13
N GLN A 772 34.59 67.59 -85.06
CA GLN A 772 34.75 68.33 -83.80
C GLN A 772 35.92 67.83 -82.93
N SER A 773 36.35 66.58 -83.11
CA SER A 773 37.44 65.95 -82.32
C SER A 773 38.81 65.98 -83.01
N GLY A 774 38.91 66.58 -84.20
CA GLY A 774 40.17 66.67 -84.96
C GLY A 774 40.66 65.34 -85.53
N ALA A 775 39.84 64.29 -85.49
CA ALA A 775 40.17 62.98 -86.04
C ALA A 775 39.79 62.94 -87.53
N THR A 776 40.78 62.82 -88.42
CA THR A 776 40.55 62.48 -89.83
C THR A 776 39.96 61.07 -89.96
N PRO A 777 39.09 60.84 -90.96
CA PRO A 777 38.20 59.67 -91.01
C PRO A 777 38.90 58.31 -91.03
#